data_AF-A0AAN4TNN2-F1
#
_entry.id   AF-A0AAN4TNN2-F1
#
_cell.length_a   1.000
_cell.length_b   1.000
_cell.length_c   1.000
_cell.angle_alpha   90.00
_cell.angle_beta   90.00
_cell.angle_gamma   90.00
#
_symmetry.space_group_name_H-M   'P 1'
#
loop_
_entity.id
_entity.type
_entity.pdbx_description
1 polymer ?
#
loop_
_entity_poly.entity_id
_entity_poly.type
_entity_poly.pdbx_seq_one_letter_code
_entity_poly.pdbx_strand_id
1 'polypeptide(L)'
;MSAPHATGALALVMERFPYLNNEQALQVLLTTATQLDGSVTQAPTTSVGWGVANLERAMRGPGQLLGTFDANLGAGLTDTWSNNISDQALIQRQAEDTAEQASWRQTLISKGWQNGVASTASQQDQADYATGTARATAAAQRQYQGSLIKSGAGRLILDGANTYRGETLVNGGVLSVNGSLVSAVQVNAGGTLGGNGQIGGLTARSGGVVAPGNSIGTLQVNGNVLLEPGSTYAVELSPTASDRIVATGSATVSGANMTLALLDNTPVALNSAPIQSVVGRQYNVLQAANGINGQFGSVTSNYAFLGGRLDYAATGVALNIEQTAAFNSVAQTPNQAAVATAAEQLGAGNAVYENLLLTQNPASARDSFQQLSGEIYPAIGSVLINDSRQIRDAVGERLGASVFGSEGNTAAQDNVWIKALGAWGKTDSRDDTAGYTTSLGGLLAGVDGNVADDTRLGVVAGYSDSSLSMGSGTHSRASVDSYHLGAYVGHEIGALRLTLGGAHSWHRIDAQRDVQVGGAAGKQKTKHNAQSTQVFTEAAYRIRLQPATLEPFANLAYVHLNTDSFTEKGDAAALSAGSDNRDAVLSTLGLRALKTIAITELQKVDLSGSLGWQHNLSNTDSEQHLAFASAGNSFNTQSVSMDRDAAAVGARASLALGRDARINLDYNGLLGTRDKTHGVGLSLDWQF
;
A
#
# COMPACT_ATOMS: atom_id res chain seq x y z
N MET A 1 -57.33 33.23 -7.28
CA MET A 1 -56.27 33.19 -6.23
C MET A 1 -55.01 32.45 -6.71
N SER A 2 -54.56 32.65 -7.96
CA SER A 2 -53.43 31.89 -8.53
C SER A 2 -52.05 32.46 -8.16
N ALA A 3 -51.93 33.78 -7.97
CA ALA A 3 -50.63 34.42 -7.76
C ALA A 3 -49.87 33.93 -6.50
N PRO A 4 -50.48 33.79 -5.30
CA PRO A 4 -49.75 33.28 -4.13
C PRO A 4 -49.26 31.84 -4.30
N HIS A 5 -50.04 31.00 -4.99
CA HIS A 5 -49.71 29.60 -5.25
C HIS A 5 -48.56 29.47 -6.27
N ALA A 6 -48.57 30.27 -7.33
CA ALA A 6 -47.51 30.29 -8.31
C ALA A 6 -46.19 30.82 -7.71
N THR A 7 -46.25 31.89 -6.91
CA THR A 7 -45.08 32.43 -6.21
C THR A 7 -44.51 31.44 -5.20
N GLY A 8 -45.38 30.79 -4.41
CA GLY A 8 -44.95 29.74 -3.47
C GLY A 8 -44.32 28.54 -4.19
N ALA A 9 -44.89 28.11 -5.32
CA ALA A 9 -44.34 27.03 -6.12
C ALA A 9 -42.97 27.38 -6.71
N LEU A 10 -42.81 28.61 -7.23
CA LEU A 10 -41.52 29.09 -7.74
C LEU A 10 -40.44 29.12 -6.64
N ALA A 11 -40.80 29.56 -5.43
CA ALA A 11 -39.88 29.56 -4.30
C ALA A 11 -39.36 28.15 -3.96
N LEU A 12 -40.25 27.15 -3.95
CA LEU A 12 -39.87 25.75 -3.72
C LEU A 12 -38.96 25.19 -4.84
N VAL A 13 -39.19 25.58 -6.10
CA VAL A 13 -38.30 25.21 -7.21
C VAL A 13 -36.91 25.81 -7.03
N MET A 14 -36.82 27.08 -6.66
CA MET A 14 -35.54 27.74 -6.40
C MET A 14 -34.80 27.13 -5.20
N GLU A 15 -35.53 26.71 -4.17
CA GLU A 15 -34.98 25.98 -3.03
C GLU A 15 -34.43 24.60 -3.43
N ARG A 16 -35.16 23.86 -4.27
CA ARG A 16 -34.73 22.55 -4.79
C ARG A 16 -33.52 22.62 -5.71
N PHE A 17 -33.41 23.69 -6.49
CA PHE A 17 -32.37 23.89 -7.49
C PHE A 17 -31.61 25.20 -7.23
N PRO A 18 -30.75 25.25 -6.20
CA PRO A 18 -30.07 26.49 -5.79
C PRO A 18 -29.06 27.01 -6.83
N TYR A 19 -28.76 26.22 -7.85
CA TYR A 19 -27.86 26.57 -8.94
C TYR A 19 -28.57 27.17 -10.16
N LEU A 20 -29.90 27.25 -10.16
CA LEU A 20 -30.68 27.86 -11.24
C LEU A 20 -30.89 29.35 -10.97
N ASN A 21 -30.85 30.16 -12.04
CA ASN A 21 -31.29 31.54 -11.97
C ASN A 21 -32.84 31.64 -12.01
N ASN A 22 -33.36 32.85 -11.78
CA ASN A 22 -34.81 33.10 -11.73
C ASN A 22 -35.55 32.69 -13.01
N GLU A 23 -34.96 32.92 -14.18
CA GLU A 23 -35.55 32.58 -15.47
C GLU A 23 -35.61 31.07 -15.68
N GLN A 24 -34.56 30.35 -15.30
CA GLN A 24 -34.50 28.90 -15.35
C GLN A 24 -35.47 28.23 -14.38
N ALA A 25 -35.57 28.74 -13.15
CA ALA A 25 -36.55 28.25 -12.17
C ALA A 25 -37.98 28.48 -12.66
N LEU A 26 -38.25 29.65 -13.25
CA LEU A 26 -39.53 29.93 -13.89
C LEU A 26 -39.80 28.97 -15.05
N GLN A 27 -38.81 28.71 -15.90
CA GLN A 27 -38.93 27.77 -17.00
C GLN A 27 -39.24 26.35 -16.49
N VAL A 28 -38.60 25.89 -15.41
CA VAL A 28 -38.94 24.59 -14.80
C VAL A 28 -40.41 24.56 -14.40
N LEU A 29 -40.91 25.61 -13.74
CA LEU A 29 -42.30 25.70 -13.31
C LEU A 29 -43.29 25.70 -14.49
N LEU A 30 -42.99 26.45 -15.56
CA LEU A 30 -43.83 26.54 -16.75
C LEU A 30 -43.86 25.21 -17.51
N THR A 31 -42.69 24.63 -17.76
CA THR A 31 -42.55 23.44 -18.62
C THR A 31 -42.96 22.14 -17.94
N THR A 32 -43.25 22.17 -16.64
CA THR A 32 -43.75 21.01 -15.89
C THR A 32 -45.24 21.09 -15.59
N ALA A 33 -45.89 22.20 -15.95
CA ALA A 33 -47.32 22.42 -15.74
C ALA A 33 -48.22 21.41 -16.48
N THR A 34 -49.46 21.30 -16.02
CA THR A 34 -50.50 20.47 -16.61
C THR A 34 -51.68 21.32 -17.08
N GLN A 35 -52.39 20.86 -18.10
CA GLN A 35 -53.67 21.43 -18.50
C GLN A 35 -54.73 21.20 -17.41
N LEU A 36 -55.90 21.83 -17.55
CA LEU A 36 -56.99 21.70 -16.58
C LEU A 36 -57.54 20.26 -16.45
N ASP A 37 -57.31 19.43 -17.48
CA ASP A 37 -57.66 18.00 -17.48
C ASP A 37 -56.58 17.10 -16.85
N GLY A 38 -55.48 17.68 -16.36
CA GLY A 38 -54.35 16.98 -15.75
C GLY A 38 -53.31 16.46 -16.73
N SER A 39 -53.50 16.59 -18.05
CA SER A 39 -52.50 16.21 -19.05
C SER A 39 -51.28 17.14 -19.03
N VAL A 40 -50.11 16.63 -19.39
CA VAL A 40 -48.86 17.42 -19.43
C VAL A 40 -48.97 18.49 -20.51
N THR A 41 -48.70 19.75 -20.15
CA THR A 41 -48.67 20.85 -21.11
C THR A 41 -47.46 20.73 -22.03
N GLN A 42 -47.72 20.47 -23.32
CA GLN A 42 -46.67 20.46 -24.36
C GLN A 42 -46.31 21.86 -24.85
N ALA A 43 -47.24 22.80 -24.80
CA ALA A 43 -47.03 24.18 -25.22
C ALA A 43 -48.16 25.08 -24.66
N PRO A 44 -47.92 26.39 -24.49
CA PRO A 44 -48.92 27.30 -23.97
C PRO A 44 -50.10 27.45 -24.95
N THR A 45 -51.31 27.55 -24.39
CA THR A 45 -52.55 27.75 -25.15
C THR A 45 -53.09 29.17 -24.97
N THR A 46 -53.99 29.62 -25.85
CA THR A 46 -54.64 30.93 -25.73
C THR A 46 -55.66 31.01 -24.59
N SER A 47 -56.14 29.87 -24.08
CA SER A 47 -57.18 29.82 -23.03
C SER A 47 -56.59 29.82 -21.63
N VAL A 48 -55.52 29.04 -21.39
CA VAL A 48 -54.94 28.85 -20.04
C VAL A 48 -53.42 29.01 -20.01
N GLY A 49 -52.79 29.41 -21.11
CA GLY A 49 -51.34 29.50 -21.20
C GLY A 49 -50.70 28.15 -20.92
N TRP A 50 -49.76 28.13 -19.97
CA TRP A 50 -49.10 26.90 -19.52
C TRP A 50 -49.97 25.98 -18.65
N GLY A 51 -51.08 26.47 -18.11
CA GLY A 51 -51.98 25.71 -17.25
C GLY A 51 -51.65 25.80 -15.75
N VAL A 52 -51.85 24.71 -15.03
CA VAL A 52 -51.71 24.60 -13.57
C VAL A 52 -50.31 24.11 -13.20
N ALA A 53 -49.65 24.79 -12.26
CA ALA A 53 -48.34 24.39 -11.75
C ALA A 53 -48.37 22.97 -11.16
N ASN A 54 -47.41 22.13 -11.54
CA ASN A 54 -47.26 20.78 -11.03
C ASN A 54 -45.92 20.64 -10.30
N LEU A 55 -45.94 20.82 -8.98
CA LEU A 55 -44.73 20.79 -8.16
C LEU A 55 -44.03 19.43 -8.16
N GLU A 56 -44.78 18.33 -8.18
CA GLU A 56 -44.19 16.98 -8.22
C GLU A 56 -43.30 16.81 -9.45
N ARG A 57 -43.78 17.25 -10.63
CA ARG A 57 -43.00 17.26 -11.86
C ARG A 57 -41.87 18.28 -11.78
N ALA A 58 -42.12 19.48 -11.26
CA ALA A 58 -41.09 20.52 -11.12
C ALA A 58 -39.88 20.04 -10.28
N MET A 59 -40.11 19.27 -9.21
CA MET A 59 -39.04 18.72 -8.36
C MET A 59 -38.14 17.69 -9.06
N ARG A 60 -38.55 17.18 -10.24
CA ARG A 60 -37.80 16.21 -11.07
C ARG A 60 -36.95 16.87 -12.16
N GLY A 61 -36.89 18.20 -12.21
CA GLY A 61 -36.15 18.97 -13.23
C GLY A 61 -37.06 19.58 -14.30
N PRO A 62 -36.49 20.22 -15.34
CA PRO A 62 -37.27 20.83 -16.42
C PRO A 62 -38.09 19.78 -17.19
N GLY A 63 -39.25 20.18 -17.74
CA GLY A 63 -40.03 19.34 -18.65
C GLY A 63 -39.73 19.65 -20.12
N GLN A 64 -39.21 20.85 -20.40
CA GLN A 64 -38.80 21.29 -21.73
C GLN A 64 -37.66 22.30 -21.65
N LEU A 65 -36.88 22.41 -22.72
CA LEU A 65 -35.89 23.47 -22.92
C LEU A 65 -36.45 24.53 -23.87
N LEU A 66 -36.71 25.74 -23.37
CA LEU A 66 -37.27 26.87 -24.13
C LEU A 66 -36.21 27.77 -24.78
N GLY A 67 -34.98 27.26 -24.87
CA GLY A 67 -33.79 27.91 -25.38
C GLY A 67 -32.56 27.22 -24.80
N THR A 68 -31.45 27.95 -24.68
CA THR A 68 -30.25 27.46 -24.01
C THR A 68 -30.43 27.44 -22.50
N PHE A 69 -30.31 26.26 -21.89
CA PHE A 69 -30.40 26.07 -20.45
C PHE A 69 -29.01 25.74 -19.90
N ASP A 70 -28.44 26.61 -19.06
CA ASP A 70 -27.14 26.39 -18.43
C ASP A 70 -27.26 25.84 -17.00
N ALA A 71 -27.02 24.53 -16.84
CA ALA A 71 -26.99 23.86 -15.56
C ALA A 71 -25.60 24.03 -14.90
N ASN A 72 -25.43 25.10 -14.12
CA ASN A 72 -24.16 25.45 -13.47
C ASN A 72 -24.03 24.90 -12.03
N LEU A 73 -23.78 23.60 -11.90
CA LEU A 73 -23.68 22.94 -10.59
C LEU A 73 -22.30 23.15 -9.97
N GLY A 74 -22.25 23.68 -8.75
CA GLY A 74 -21.02 23.85 -7.97
C GLY A 74 -20.34 22.54 -7.57
N ALA A 75 -19.09 22.62 -7.11
CA ALA A 75 -18.32 21.46 -6.63
C ALA A 75 -19.06 20.72 -5.49
N GLY A 76 -19.01 19.38 -5.51
CA GLY A 76 -19.68 18.52 -4.52
C GLY A 76 -21.19 18.37 -4.72
N LEU A 77 -21.83 19.15 -5.60
CA LEU A 77 -23.24 19.00 -5.92
C LEU A 77 -23.46 17.89 -6.95
N THR A 78 -24.43 17.02 -6.68
CA THR A 78 -24.97 16.05 -7.63
C THR A 78 -26.48 16.24 -7.72
N ASP A 79 -27.03 16.32 -8.93
CA ASP A 79 -28.47 16.42 -9.14
C ASP A 79 -28.94 15.50 -10.26
N THR A 80 -30.17 14.99 -10.13
CA THR A 80 -30.80 14.10 -11.10
C THR A 80 -32.05 14.75 -11.66
N TRP A 81 -32.10 14.88 -12.99
CA TRP A 81 -33.30 15.23 -13.73
C TRP A 81 -33.92 13.97 -14.32
N SER A 82 -35.07 13.60 -13.78
CA SER A 82 -35.78 12.37 -14.14
C SER A 82 -37.01 12.61 -15.03
N ASN A 83 -37.30 13.88 -15.37
CA ASN A 83 -38.33 14.20 -16.34
C ASN A 83 -37.85 13.88 -17.76
N ASN A 84 -38.80 13.56 -18.65
CA ASN A 84 -38.57 13.64 -20.08
C ASN A 84 -38.50 15.11 -20.49
N ILE A 85 -37.43 15.50 -21.18
CA ILE A 85 -37.17 16.89 -21.56
C ILE A 85 -37.32 17.05 -23.07
N SER A 86 -38.27 17.85 -23.52
CA SER A 86 -38.49 18.13 -24.95
C SER A 86 -38.28 19.61 -25.33
N ASP A 87 -38.53 19.98 -26.58
CA ASP A 87 -38.59 21.37 -27.06
C ASP A 87 -39.91 21.64 -27.83
N GLN A 88 -41.00 20.94 -27.47
CA GLN A 88 -42.29 21.00 -28.18
C GLN A 88 -42.89 22.41 -28.23
N ALA A 89 -42.76 23.20 -27.16
CA ALA A 89 -43.21 24.58 -27.15
C ALA A 89 -42.47 25.46 -28.17
N LEU A 90 -41.19 25.18 -28.44
CA LEU A 90 -40.43 25.89 -29.48
C LEU A 90 -40.83 25.43 -30.89
N ILE A 91 -41.17 24.15 -31.06
CA ILE A 91 -41.74 23.64 -32.32
C ILE A 91 -43.06 24.35 -32.63
N GLN A 92 -43.96 24.44 -31.64
CA GLN A 92 -45.21 25.18 -31.81
C GLN A 92 -44.93 26.66 -32.12
N ARG A 93 -44.04 27.31 -31.37
CA ARG A 93 -43.72 28.72 -31.60
C ARG A 93 -43.16 28.96 -33.00
N GLN A 94 -42.36 28.03 -33.53
CA GLN A 94 -41.87 28.10 -34.92
C GLN A 94 -43.02 28.05 -35.93
N ALA A 95 -44.00 27.17 -35.72
CA ALA A 95 -45.18 27.06 -36.58
C ALA A 95 -46.04 28.33 -36.51
N GLU A 96 -46.26 28.87 -35.30
CA GLU A 96 -46.99 30.12 -35.08
C GLU A 96 -46.29 31.31 -35.75
N ASP A 97 -44.99 31.50 -35.53
CA ASP A 97 -44.22 32.57 -36.16
C ASP A 97 -44.25 32.47 -37.69
N THR A 98 -44.21 31.24 -38.24
CA THR A 98 -44.32 31.01 -39.68
C THR A 98 -45.69 31.45 -40.21
N ALA A 99 -46.77 31.11 -39.50
CA ALA A 99 -48.13 31.51 -39.87
C ALA A 99 -48.37 33.02 -39.71
N GLU A 100 -47.86 33.62 -38.63
CA GLU A 100 -47.89 35.06 -38.39
C GLU A 100 -47.11 35.81 -39.48
N GLN A 101 -45.94 35.31 -39.87
CA GLN A 101 -45.14 35.91 -40.94
C GLN A 101 -45.86 35.81 -42.29
N ALA A 102 -46.52 34.68 -42.59
CA ALA A 102 -47.33 34.54 -43.80
C ALA A 102 -48.51 35.54 -43.82
N SER A 103 -49.19 35.68 -42.68
CA SER A 103 -50.29 36.66 -42.51
C SER A 103 -49.78 38.10 -42.65
N TRP A 104 -48.62 38.41 -42.06
CA TRP A 104 -48.00 39.73 -42.16
C TRP A 104 -47.63 40.09 -43.60
N ARG A 105 -47.09 39.14 -44.38
CA ARG A 105 -46.83 39.35 -45.82
C ARG A 105 -48.11 39.70 -46.57
N GLN A 106 -49.23 39.06 -46.25
CA GLN A 106 -50.52 39.38 -46.87
C GLN A 106 -51.03 40.77 -46.47
N THR A 107 -50.84 41.18 -45.22
CA THR A 107 -51.14 42.55 -44.77
C THR A 107 -50.30 43.57 -45.52
N LEU A 108 -48.99 43.34 -45.68
CA LEU A 108 -48.11 44.23 -46.44
C LEU A 108 -48.59 44.41 -47.89
N ILE A 109 -49.02 43.33 -48.55
CA ILE A 109 -49.56 43.37 -49.93
C ILE A 109 -50.90 44.12 -49.96
N SER A 110 -51.87 43.72 -49.15
CA SER A 110 -53.23 44.27 -49.17
C SER A 110 -53.28 45.75 -48.82
N LYS A 111 -52.39 46.22 -47.95
CA LYS A 111 -52.29 47.62 -47.54
C LYS A 111 -51.29 48.44 -48.38
N GLY A 112 -50.55 47.82 -49.30
CA GLY A 112 -49.53 48.49 -50.12
C GLY A 112 -48.28 48.94 -49.34
N TRP A 113 -47.98 48.30 -48.20
CA TRP A 113 -46.88 48.67 -47.31
C TRP A 113 -45.55 47.98 -47.63
N GLN A 114 -45.45 47.32 -48.78
CA GLN A 114 -44.26 46.53 -49.16
C GLN A 114 -42.98 47.37 -49.21
N ASN A 115 -43.10 48.68 -49.44
CA ASN A 115 -41.99 49.64 -49.48
C ASN A 115 -42.00 50.62 -48.28
N GLY A 116 -42.69 50.24 -47.19
CA GLY A 116 -42.91 51.10 -46.03
C GLY A 116 -44.29 51.75 -46.01
N VAL A 117 -44.64 52.32 -44.85
CA VAL A 117 -45.88 53.06 -44.65
C VAL A 117 -45.68 54.53 -45.07
N ALA A 118 -46.66 55.14 -45.74
CA ALA A 118 -46.57 56.55 -46.15
C ALA A 118 -46.54 57.50 -44.93
N SER A 119 -45.83 58.63 -45.02
CA SER A 119 -45.77 59.63 -43.92
C SER A 119 -47.12 60.27 -43.59
N THR A 120 -48.08 60.20 -44.52
CA THR A 120 -49.46 60.67 -44.35
C THR A 120 -50.42 59.57 -43.87
N ALA A 121 -49.94 58.34 -43.62
CA ALA A 121 -50.77 57.24 -43.14
C ALA A 121 -51.30 57.53 -41.72
N SER A 122 -52.44 56.92 -41.36
CA SER A 122 -53.03 57.08 -40.04
C SER A 122 -52.06 56.62 -38.93
N GLN A 123 -52.20 57.19 -37.73
CA GLN A 123 -51.39 56.77 -36.58
C GLN A 123 -51.53 55.25 -36.29
N GLN A 124 -52.73 54.70 -36.53
CA GLN A 124 -52.98 53.27 -36.40
C GLN A 124 -52.19 52.45 -37.42
N ASP A 125 -52.20 52.83 -38.70
CA ASP A 125 -51.45 52.12 -39.74
C ASP A 125 -49.93 52.20 -39.50
N GLN A 126 -49.43 53.33 -39.01
CA GLN A 126 -48.02 53.47 -38.60
C GLN A 126 -47.68 52.54 -37.42
N ALA A 127 -48.55 52.45 -36.42
CA ALA A 127 -48.37 51.57 -35.27
C ALA A 127 -48.46 50.08 -35.63
N ASP A 128 -49.41 49.71 -36.49
CA ASP A 128 -49.59 48.35 -36.99
C ASP A 128 -48.39 47.92 -37.83
N TYR A 129 -47.89 48.82 -38.70
CA TYR A 129 -46.69 48.58 -39.48
C TYR A 129 -45.45 48.41 -38.59
N ALA A 130 -45.27 49.29 -37.61
CA ALA A 130 -44.17 49.19 -36.66
C ALA A 130 -44.23 47.88 -35.85
N THR A 131 -45.43 47.49 -35.39
CA THR A 131 -45.65 46.25 -34.64
C THR A 131 -45.39 45.02 -35.49
N GLY A 132 -45.94 44.96 -36.71
CA GLY A 132 -45.74 43.85 -37.64
C GLY A 132 -44.27 43.67 -38.03
N THR A 133 -43.59 44.79 -38.32
CA THR A 133 -42.15 44.79 -38.60
C THR A 133 -41.32 44.34 -37.41
N ALA A 134 -41.62 44.84 -36.20
CA ALA A 134 -40.93 44.44 -34.98
C ALA A 134 -41.11 42.93 -34.68
N ARG A 135 -42.32 42.38 -34.87
CA ARG A 135 -42.59 40.94 -34.72
C ARG A 135 -41.83 40.12 -35.75
N ALA A 136 -41.82 40.54 -37.01
CA ALA A 136 -41.10 39.85 -38.08
C ALA A 136 -39.58 39.83 -37.80
N THR A 137 -39.00 40.94 -37.34
CA THR A 137 -37.59 41.03 -36.93
C THR A 137 -37.30 40.12 -35.74
N ALA A 138 -38.18 40.10 -34.73
CA ALA A 138 -38.01 39.24 -33.55
C ALA A 138 -38.08 37.75 -33.91
N ALA A 139 -39.01 37.34 -34.79
CA ALA A 139 -39.11 35.97 -35.28
C ALA A 139 -37.86 35.55 -36.06
N ALA A 140 -37.29 36.44 -36.88
CA ALA A 140 -36.08 36.16 -37.66
C ALA A 140 -34.83 35.91 -36.80
N GLN A 141 -34.80 36.41 -35.56
CA GLN A 141 -33.68 36.25 -34.62
C GLN A 141 -33.90 35.12 -33.60
N ARG A 142 -35.08 34.49 -33.58
CA ARG A 142 -35.44 33.51 -32.56
C ARG A 142 -34.77 32.16 -32.82
N GLN A 143 -34.26 31.55 -31.75
CA GLN A 143 -33.83 30.15 -31.77
C GLN A 143 -35.02 29.24 -31.41
N TYR A 144 -35.28 28.25 -32.26
CA TYR A 144 -36.42 27.31 -32.11
C TYR A 144 -35.99 25.93 -31.64
N GLN A 145 -34.83 25.83 -31.01
CA GLN A 145 -34.30 24.59 -30.46
C GLN A 145 -33.91 24.82 -29.01
N GLY A 146 -34.30 23.88 -28.16
CA GLY A 146 -33.81 23.82 -26.79
C GLY A 146 -32.44 23.15 -26.75
N SER A 147 -31.51 23.71 -25.99
CA SER A 147 -30.14 23.20 -25.84
C SER A 147 -29.73 23.20 -24.38
N LEU A 148 -28.78 22.32 -24.03
CA LEU A 148 -28.30 22.17 -22.66
C LEU A 148 -26.80 22.48 -22.60
N ILE A 149 -26.42 23.33 -21.65
CA ILE A 149 -25.03 23.49 -21.23
C ILE A 149 -24.92 22.92 -19.83
N LYS A 150 -24.03 21.93 -19.65
CA LYS A 150 -23.59 21.51 -18.32
C LYS A 150 -22.30 22.26 -17.99
N SER A 151 -22.35 23.11 -16.97
CA SER A 151 -21.21 23.88 -16.47
C SER A 151 -21.02 23.68 -14.96
N GLY A 152 -19.97 24.27 -14.40
CA GLY A 152 -19.59 24.09 -13.00
C GLY A 152 -19.04 22.68 -12.70
N ALA A 153 -18.38 22.53 -11.54
CA ALA A 153 -17.65 21.30 -11.19
C ALA A 153 -18.54 20.12 -10.74
N GLY A 154 -19.83 20.35 -10.47
CA GLY A 154 -20.76 19.32 -10.00
C GLY A 154 -21.19 18.31 -11.07
N ARG A 155 -22.05 17.37 -10.68
CA ARG A 155 -22.58 16.29 -11.53
C ARG A 155 -24.07 16.47 -11.81
N LEU A 156 -24.44 16.47 -13.08
CA LEU A 156 -25.83 16.40 -13.54
C LEU A 156 -26.12 15.02 -14.12
N ILE A 157 -27.21 14.39 -13.70
CA ILE A 157 -27.66 13.10 -14.18
C ILE A 157 -28.97 13.29 -14.97
N LEU A 158 -29.02 12.79 -16.20
CA LEU A 158 -30.21 12.73 -17.04
C LEU A 158 -30.73 11.30 -17.11
N ASP A 159 -31.83 11.02 -16.40
CA ASP A 159 -32.45 9.68 -16.35
C ASP A 159 -33.65 9.55 -17.29
N GLY A 160 -34.27 10.67 -17.68
CA GLY A 160 -35.45 10.68 -18.55
C GLY A 160 -35.15 10.49 -20.04
N ALA A 161 -36.21 10.45 -20.85
CA ALA A 161 -36.12 10.50 -22.31
C ALA A 161 -36.05 11.96 -22.77
N ASN A 162 -34.89 12.38 -23.25
CA ASN A 162 -34.60 13.75 -23.65
C ASN A 162 -34.64 13.87 -25.18
N THR A 163 -35.64 14.58 -25.69
CA THR A 163 -35.93 14.69 -27.13
C THR A 163 -35.73 16.11 -27.66
N TYR A 164 -35.18 17.02 -26.86
CA TYR A 164 -34.79 18.34 -27.35
C TYR A 164 -33.71 18.20 -28.45
N ARG A 165 -33.74 19.11 -29.43
CA ARG A 165 -32.98 18.96 -30.67
C ARG A 165 -31.70 19.77 -30.74
N GLY A 166 -31.55 20.81 -29.91
CA GLY A 166 -30.34 21.63 -29.85
C GLY A 166 -29.20 20.91 -29.15
N GLU A 167 -27.97 21.33 -29.43
CA GLU A 167 -26.74 20.69 -28.93
C GLU A 167 -26.68 20.59 -27.39
N THR A 168 -26.01 19.55 -26.90
CA THR A 168 -25.66 19.41 -25.49
C THR A 168 -24.16 19.65 -25.31
N LEU A 169 -23.79 20.71 -24.60
CA LEU A 169 -22.39 21.05 -24.31
C LEU A 169 -22.03 20.68 -22.87
N VAL A 170 -20.91 19.99 -22.68
CA VAL A 170 -20.34 19.71 -21.35
C VAL A 170 -19.08 20.55 -21.19
N ASN A 171 -19.22 21.69 -20.50
CA ASN A 171 -18.15 22.68 -20.30
C ASN A 171 -17.47 22.55 -18.93
N GLY A 172 -18.01 21.73 -18.03
CA GLY A 172 -17.44 21.54 -16.70
C GLY A 172 -18.14 20.44 -15.91
N GLY A 173 -17.37 19.79 -15.02
CA GLY A 173 -17.89 18.75 -14.14
C GLY A 173 -18.37 17.54 -14.93
N VAL A 174 -19.40 16.86 -14.42
CA VAL A 174 -19.88 15.61 -15.03
C VAL A 174 -21.30 15.77 -15.55
N LEU A 175 -21.53 15.38 -16.81
CA LEU A 175 -22.86 15.04 -17.32
C LEU A 175 -22.96 13.52 -17.43
N SER A 176 -23.93 12.90 -16.76
CA SER A 176 -24.20 11.47 -16.87
C SER A 176 -25.55 11.25 -17.53
N VAL A 177 -25.55 10.57 -18.68
CA VAL A 177 -26.79 10.22 -19.40
C VAL A 177 -27.08 8.75 -19.12
N ASN A 178 -28.10 8.47 -18.31
CA ASN A 178 -28.57 7.11 -18.03
C ASN A 178 -29.86 6.79 -18.80
N GLY A 179 -30.65 7.82 -19.11
CA GLY A 179 -31.82 7.74 -19.97
C GLY A 179 -31.45 7.78 -21.45
N SER A 180 -32.20 8.55 -22.23
CA SER A 180 -31.89 8.80 -23.64
C SER A 180 -31.76 10.29 -23.94
N LEU A 181 -30.92 10.63 -24.90
CA LEU A 181 -30.70 11.97 -25.38
C LEU A 181 -30.57 11.94 -26.90
N VAL A 182 -31.52 12.55 -27.61
CA VAL A 182 -31.49 12.59 -29.08
C VAL A 182 -30.39 13.52 -29.60
N SER A 183 -30.04 14.54 -28.83
CA SER A 183 -29.00 15.50 -29.21
C SER A 183 -27.59 14.89 -29.21
N ALA A 184 -26.72 15.46 -30.03
CA ALA A 184 -25.29 15.18 -29.96
C ALA A 184 -24.67 15.86 -28.73
N VAL A 185 -23.74 15.17 -28.09
CA VAL A 185 -22.99 15.69 -26.94
C VAL A 185 -21.60 16.10 -27.37
N GLN A 186 -21.24 17.35 -27.04
CA GLN A 186 -19.89 17.85 -27.18
C GLN A 186 -19.26 18.06 -25.81
N VAL A 187 -18.14 17.41 -25.56
CA VAL A 187 -17.38 17.50 -24.31
C VAL A 187 -16.19 18.42 -24.53
N ASN A 188 -16.16 19.54 -23.82
CA ASN A 188 -15.10 20.53 -23.87
C ASN A 188 -14.10 20.32 -22.72
N ALA A 189 -13.02 21.09 -22.75
CA ALA A 189 -12.00 21.07 -21.71
C ALA A 189 -12.60 21.24 -20.30
N GLY A 190 -12.28 20.31 -19.39
CA GLY A 190 -12.80 20.31 -18.02
C GLY A 190 -14.19 19.70 -17.84
N GLY A 191 -14.83 19.29 -18.93
CA GLY A 191 -16.07 18.52 -18.93
C GLY A 191 -15.83 17.01 -19.01
N THR A 192 -16.71 16.25 -18.37
CA THR A 192 -16.75 14.79 -18.42
C THR A 192 -18.15 14.31 -18.82
N LEU A 193 -18.23 13.47 -19.85
CA LEU A 193 -19.44 12.71 -20.17
C LEU A 193 -19.33 11.30 -19.59
N GLY A 194 -20.37 10.85 -18.90
CA GLY A 194 -20.53 9.45 -18.52
C GLY A 194 -21.97 8.98 -18.60
N GLY A 195 -22.31 7.96 -17.81
CA GLY A 195 -23.62 7.30 -17.82
C GLY A 195 -23.68 6.13 -18.80
N ASN A 196 -24.73 5.32 -18.67
CA ASN A 196 -24.93 4.06 -19.40
C ASN A 196 -26.13 4.10 -20.37
N GLY A 197 -26.59 5.30 -20.70
CA GLY A 197 -27.76 5.55 -21.54
C GLY A 197 -27.43 5.65 -23.03
N GLN A 198 -28.29 6.38 -23.76
CA GLN A 198 -28.14 6.61 -25.20
C GLN A 198 -28.00 8.10 -25.52
N ILE A 199 -27.09 8.45 -26.44
CA ILE A 199 -26.92 9.82 -26.96
C ILE A 199 -26.95 9.83 -28.49
N GLY A 200 -27.26 10.98 -29.13
CA GLY A 200 -27.36 11.08 -30.59
C GLY A 200 -26.03 11.13 -31.33
N GLY A 201 -24.94 11.49 -30.65
CA GLY A 201 -23.60 11.64 -31.22
C GLY A 201 -22.63 12.08 -30.14
N LEU A 202 -21.33 11.90 -30.39
CA LEU A 202 -20.29 12.25 -29.42
C LEU A 202 -19.12 12.97 -30.11
N THR A 203 -18.76 14.14 -29.58
CA THR A 203 -17.48 14.79 -29.88
C THR A 203 -16.76 15.15 -28.59
N ALA A 204 -15.64 14.50 -28.31
CA ALA A 204 -14.75 14.87 -27.21
C ALA A 204 -13.61 15.74 -27.76
N ARG A 205 -13.60 17.01 -27.36
CA ARG A 205 -12.55 17.96 -27.72
C ARG A 205 -11.34 17.80 -26.81
N SER A 206 -10.23 18.45 -27.19
CA SER A 206 -9.03 18.52 -26.35
C SER A 206 -9.36 18.93 -24.90
N GLY A 207 -8.88 18.16 -23.93
CA GLY A 207 -9.17 18.33 -22.50
C GLY A 207 -10.54 17.82 -22.02
N GLY A 208 -11.40 17.32 -22.92
CA GLY A 208 -12.67 16.68 -22.57
C GLY A 208 -12.48 15.20 -22.25
N VAL A 209 -13.28 14.70 -21.30
CA VAL A 209 -13.21 13.30 -20.82
C VAL A 209 -14.50 12.56 -21.16
N VAL A 210 -14.38 11.33 -21.65
CA VAL A 210 -15.50 10.40 -21.82
C VAL A 210 -15.24 9.19 -20.94
N ALA A 211 -16.11 8.96 -19.97
CA ALA A 211 -16.04 7.87 -19.00
C ALA A 211 -17.39 7.13 -18.98
N PRO A 212 -17.65 6.20 -19.92
CA PRO A 212 -18.92 5.50 -20.01
C PRO A 212 -19.30 4.80 -18.71
N GLY A 213 -20.61 4.60 -18.54
CA GLY A 213 -21.14 3.90 -17.39
C GLY A 213 -21.33 4.78 -16.16
N ASN A 214 -21.85 4.14 -15.12
CA ASN A 214 -21.74 4.60 -13.74
C ASN A 214 -20.72 3.71 -13.01
N SER A 215 -19.68 3.27 -13.75
CA SER A 215 -18.57 2.45 -13.26
C SER A 215 -19.03 1.07 -12.77
N ILE A 216 -19.20 0.03 -13.61
CA ILE A 216 -18.88 -0.15 -15.04
C ILE A 216 -20.13 -0.12 -15.92
N GLY A 217 -20.06 0.39 -17.16
CA GLY A 217 -21.19 0.35 -18.09
C GLY A 217 -20.92 0.66 -19.57
N THR A 218 -21.96 0.51 -20.39
CA THR A 218 -21.92 0.82 -21.82
C THR A 218 -22.67 2.11 -22.13
N LEU A 219 -22.03 3.04 -22.84
CA LEU A 219 -22.67 4.22 -23.44
C LEU A 219 -23.02 3.94 -24.91
N GLN A 220 -24.29 4.08 -25.26
CA GLN A 220 -24.77 3.89 -26.64
C GLN A 220 -24.77 5.22 -27.38
N VAL A 221 -24.20 5.25 -28.58
CA VAL A 221 -24.14 6.45 -29.44
C VAL A 221 -24.90 6.17 -30.73
N ASN A 222 -26.07 6.76 -30.89
CA ASN A 222 -26.91 6.65 -32.08
C ASN A 222 -26.44 7.58 -33.20
N GLY A 223 -25.15 7.59 -33.46
CA GLY A 223 -24.49 8.43 -34.45
C GLY A 223 -22.98 8.21 -34.44
N ASN A 224 -22.24 9.22 -34.87
CA ASN A 224 -20.78 9.16 -34.94
C ASN A 224 -20.13 9.49 -33.59
N VAL A 225 -18.93 8.94 -33.39
CA VAL A 225 -18.03 9.27 -32.29
C VAL A 225 -16.80 9.95 -32.86
N LEU A 226 -16.42 11.10 -32.30
CA LEU A 226 -15.17 11.80 -32.58
C LEU A 226 -14.41 12.02 -31.27
N LEU A 227 -13.23 11.44 -31.16
CA LEU A 227 -12.28 11.67 -30.06
C LEU A 227 -11.08 12.45 -30.62
N GLU A 228 -11.02 13.74 -30.36
CA GLU A 228 -9.98 14.64 -30.87
C GLU A 228 -8.63 14.43 -30.14
N PRO A 229 -7.49 14.86 -30.74
CA PRO A 229 -6.22 14.84 -30.03
C PRO A 229 -6.30 15.60 -28.70
N GLY A 230 -5.74 15.01 -27.64
CA GLY A 230 -5.75 15.60 -26.30
C GLY A 230 -7.06 15.41 -25.51
N SER A 231 -8.08 14.76 -26.07
CA SER A 231 -9.22 14.23 -25.29
C SER A 231 -8.82 12.95 -24.56
N THR A 232 -9.60 12.58 -23.53
CA THR A 232 -9.38 11.35 -22.74
C THR A 232 -10.59 10.43 -22.82
N TYR A 233 -10.34 9.16 -23.13
CA TYR A 233 -11.29 8.07 -22.95
C TYR A 233 -10.92 7.26 -21.70
N ALA A 234 -11.70 7.42 -20.64
CA ALA A 234 -11.46 6.75 -19.37
C ALA A 234 -12.24 5.43 -19.32
N VAL A 235 -11.51 4.34 -19.09
CA VAL A 235 -12.06 2.99 -19.01
C VAL A 235 -11.84 2.45 -17.61
N GLU A 236 -12.92 2.18 -16.90
CA GLU A 236 -12.91 1.36 -15.70
C GLU A 236 -13.16 -0.10 -16.06
N LEU A 237 -12.53 -1.00 -15.30
CA LEU A 237 -12.69 -2.43 -15.49
C LEU A 237 -12.67 -3.21 -14.18
N SER A 238 -13.29 -4.37 -14.20
CA SER A 238 -13.26 -5.40 -13.19
C SER A 238 -12.81 -6.69 -13.88
N PRO A 239 -12.56 -7.79 -13.16
CA PRO A 239 -12.24 -9.06 -13.81
C PRO A 239 -13.33 -9.53 -14.80
N THR A 240 -14.58 -9.08 -14.68
CA THR A 240 -15.70 -9.58 -15.49
C THR A 240 -16.30 -8.57 -16.46
N ALA A 241 -15.94 -7.29 -16.37
CA ALA A 241 -16.56 -6.23 -17.17
C ALA A 241 -15.58 -5.07 -17.44
N SER A 242 -15.88 -4.28 -18.46
CA SER A 242 -15.22 -2.99 -18.73
C SER A 242 -16.23 -1.96 -19.19
N ASP A 243 -15.86 -0.69 -19.05
CA ASP A 243 -16.58 0.38 -19.74
C ASP A 243 -16.45 0.23 -21.25
N ARG A 244 -17.49 0.67 -21.96
CA ARG A 244 -17.54 0.58 -23.42
C ARG A 244 -18.39 1.66 -24.07
N ILE A 245 -17.96 2.12 -25.23
CA ILE A 245 -18.81 2.87 -26.17
C ILE A 245 -19.26 1.95 -27.30
N VAL A 246 -20.54 1.99 -27.65
CA VAL A 246 -21.08 1.32 -28.84
C VAL A 246 -21.79 2.34 -29.71
N ALA A 247 -21.28 2.55 -30.92
CA ALA A 247 -21.78 3.52 -31.88
C ALA A 247 -22.48 2.84 -33.07
N THR A 248 -23.63 3.38 -33.48
CA THR A 248 -24.30 2.98 -34.73
C THR A 248 -23.66 3.63 -35.96
N GLY A 249 -22.91 4.72 -35.78
CA GLY A 249 -22.12 5.38 -36.82
C GLY A 249 -20.67 4.89 -36.88
N SER A 250 -19.78 5.74 -37.39
CA SER A 250 -18.34 5.54 -37.38
C SER A 250 -17.70 6.13 -36.12
N ALA A 251 -16.57 5.59 -35.67
CA ALA A 251 -15.75 6.23 -34.65
C ALA A 251 -14.43 6.72 -35.24
N THR A 252 -14.15 8.01 -35.11
CA THR A 252 -12.87 8.63 -35.48
C THR A 252 -12.07 8.90 -34.21
N VAL A 253 -10.90 8.30 -34.09
CA VAL A 253 -9.98 8.46 -32.96
C VAL A 253 -8.68 9.08 -33.47
N SER A 254 -8.44 10.34 -33.13
CA SER A 254 -7.34 11.13 -33.68
C SER A 254 -6.26 11.35 -32.62
N GLY A 255 -5.72 10.29 -32.01
CA GLY A 255 -4.68 10.42 -30.99
C GLY A 255 -5.18 10.83 -29.60
N ALA A 256 -6.45 10.54 -29.28
CA ALA A 256 -6.96 10.66 -27.92
C ALA A 256 -6.19 9.74 -26.96
N ASN A 257 -6.12 10.10 -25.67
CA ASN A 257 -5.51 9.27 -24.64
C ASN A 257 -6.54 8.29 -24.08
N MET A 258 -6.14 7.05 -23.79
CA MET A 258 -6.94 6.13 -23.01
C MET A 258 -6.35 6.01 -21.60
N THR A 259 -7.18 6.15 -20.56
CA THR A 259 -6.76 5.88 -19.17
C THR A 259 -7.40 4.60 -18.67
N LEU A 260 -6.61 3.80 -17.96
CA LEU A 260 -7.02 2.55 -17.33
C LEU A 260 -7.18 2.72 -15.81
N ALA A 261 -8.32 2.30 -15.27
CA ALA A 261 -8.52 2.15 -13.83
C ALA A 261 -9.27 0.86 -13.51
N LEU A 262 -9.00 0.28 -12.33
CA LEU A 262 -9.82 -0.80 -11.79
C LEU A 262 -10.95 -0.21 -10.96
N LEU A 263 -12.18 -0.66 -11.21
CA LEU A 263 -13.37 -0.23 -10.48
C LEU A 263 -13.21 -0.47 -8.96
N ASP A 264 -12.70 -1.67 -8.64
CA ASP A 264 -12.38 -2.05 -7.28
C ASP A 264 -10.86 -2.14 -7.14
N ASN A 265 -10.27 -1.11 -6.57
CA ASN A 265 -8.86 -1.08 -6.20
C ASN A 265 -8.65 -1.45 -4.72
N THR A 266 -9.63 -2.13 -4.09
CA THR A 266 -9.45 -2.61 -2.73
C THR A 266 -8.36 -3.70 -2.72
N PRO A 267 -7.47 -3.67 -1.72
CA PRO A 267 -6.46 -4.71 -1.57
C PRO A 267 -7.11 -6.08 -1.43
N VAL A 268 -6.56 -7.07 -2.14
CA VAL A 268 -7.05 -8.45 -2.07
C VAL A 268 -6.59 -9.05 -0.74
N ALA A 269 -7.52 -9.53 0.09
CA ALA A 269 -7.13 -10.15 1.35
C ALA A 269 -6.18 -11.35 1.11
N LEU A 270 -5.09 -11.45 1.86
CA LEU A 270 -4.04 -12.45 1.60
C LEU A 270 -4.51 -13.91 1.76
N ASN A 271 -5.63 -14.12 2.46
CA ASN A 271 -6.27 -15.42 2.64
C ASN A 271 -7.42 -15.70 1.66
N SER A 272 -7.65 -14.82 0.68
CA SER A 272 -8.73 -14.98 -0.30
C SER A 272 -8.33 -15.94 -1.41
N ALA A 273 -9.23 -16.89 -1.72
CA ALA A 273 -9.16 -17.76 -2.89
C ALA A 273 -10.57 -18.29 -3.22
N PRO A 274 -10.96 -18.42 -4.51
CA PRO A 274 -10.20 -18.07 -5.70
C PRO A 274 -10.20 -16.55 -5.97
N ILE A 275 -9.13 -16.03 -6.58
CA ILE A 275 -9.02 -14.63 -7.00
C ILE A 275 -9.07 -14.56 -8.53
N GLN A 276 -9.88 -13.64 -9.05
CA GLN A 276 -10.00 -13.42 -10.49
C GLN A 276 -9.05 -12.29 -10.91
N SER A 277 -7.94 -12.62 -11.53
CA SER A 277 -7.01 -11.62 -12.06
C SER A 277 -7.59 -10.87 -13.26
N VAL A 278 -7.17 -9.62 -13.43
CA VAL A 278 -7.42 -8.84 -14.64
C VAL A 278 -6.35 -9.07 -15.72
N VAL A 279 -5.15 -9.51 -15.33
CA VAL A 279 -4.05 -9.77 -16.28
C VAL A 279 -4.41 -10.91 -17.22
N GLY A 280 -4.08 -10.73 -18.50
CA GLY A 280 -4.38 -11.69 -19.56
C GLY A 280 -5.82 -11.61 -20.09
N ARG A 281 -6.66 -10.71 -19.54
CA ARG A 281 -8.02 -10.48 -20.06
C ARG A 281 -8.03 -9.48 -21.20
N GLN A 282 -8.99 -9.68 -22.11
CA GLN A 282 -9.27 -8.78 -23.22
C GLN A 282 -10.69 -8.22 -23.08
N TYR A 283 -10.83 -6.91 -23.25
CA TYR A 283 -12.09 -6.18 -23.15
C TYR A 283 -12.39 -5.42 -24.42
N ASN A 284 -13.61 -5.53 -24.95
CA ASN A 284 -14.05 -4.67 -26.05
C ASN A 284 -14.44 -3.30 -25.47
N VAL A 285 -13.65 -2.27 -25.76
CA VAL A 285 -13.83 -0.94 -25.14
C VAL A 285 -14.45 0.07 -26.10
N LEU A 286 -14.39 -0.15 -27.41
CA LEU A 286 -15.08 0.69 -28.40
C LEU A 286 -15.58 -0.18 -29.55
N GLN A 287 -16.83 0.02 -29.95
CA GLN A 287 -17.43 -0.62 -31.13
C GLN A 287 -18.14 0.44 -31.98
N ALA A 288 -17.98 0.39 -33.30
CA ALA A 288 -18.63 1.30 -34.23
C ALA A 288 -19.09 0.55 -35.49
N ALA A 289 -20.39 0.58 -35.77
CA ALA A 289 -20.98 -0.21 -36.86
C ALA A 289 -20.46 0.20 -38.25
N ASN A 290 -20.18 1.49 -38.46
CA ASN A 290 -19.63 2.01 -39.72
C ASN A 290 -18.10 2.17 -39.70
N GLY A 291 -17.43 1.49 -38.77
CA GLY A 291 -15.98 1.34 -38.74
C GLY A 291 -15.23 2.28 -37.81
N ILE A 292 -13.98 1.90 -37.52
CA ILE A 292 -13.00 2.68 -36.75
C ILE A 292 -12.03 3.36 -37.71
N ASN A 293 -11.83 4.67 -37.57
CA ASN A 293 -10.84 5.44 -38.29
C ASN A 293 -9.84 6.10 -37.32
N GLY A 294 -8.55 5.86 -37.52
CA GLY A 294 -7.48 6.34 -36.65
C GLY A 294 -7.23 5.46 -35.42
N GLN A 295 -6.45 5.97 -34.47
CA GLN A 295 -5.94 5.24 -33.31
C GLN A 295 -5.83 6.16 -32.08
N PHE A 296 -5.90 5.57 -30.88
CA PHE A 296 -5.51 6.22 -29.64
C PHE A 296 -4.00 6.54 -29.65
N GLY A 297 -3.62 7.65 -29.03
CA GLY A 297 -2.22 8.09 -28.97
C GLY A 297 -1.42 7.38 -27.88
N SER A 298 -2.06 7.05 -26.76
CA SER A 298 -1.44 6.32 -25.65
C SER A 298 -2.48 5.57 -24.81
N VAL A 299 -2.02 4.53 -24.11
CA VAL A 299 -2.74 3.91 -22.99
C VAL A 299 -1.94 4.20 -21.73
N THR A 300 -2.54 4.91 -20.78
CA THR A 300 -1.93 5.23 -19.50
C THR A 300 -2.63 4.47 -18.39
N SER A 301 -1.84 4.07 -17.40
CA SER A 301 -2.29 3.31 -16.24
C SER A 301 -1.74 3.97 -14.98
N ASN A 302 -2.54 3.95 -13.91
CA ASN A 302 -2.12 4.45 -12.60
C ASN A 302 -1.33 3.41 -11.78
N TYR A 303 -0.99 2.28 -12.38
CA TYR A 303 -0.31 1.15 -11.73
C TYR A 303 1.14 1.03 -12.18
N ALA A 304 2.02 0.62 -11.27
CA ALA A 304 3.46 0.51 -11.52
C ALA A 304 3.82 -0.65 -12.46
N PHE A 305 3.03 -1.73 -12.43
CA PHE A 305 3.32 -2.97 -13.16
C PHE A 305 2.19 -3.39 -14.11
N LEU A 306 1.02 -2.78 -14.02
CA LEU A 306 -0.17 -3.14 -14.79
C LEU A 306 -0.44 -2.09 -15.86
N GLY A 307 -0.72 -2.51 -17.08
CA GLY A 307 -1.14 -1.62 -18.15
C GLY A 307 -1.99 -2.34 -19.20
N GLY A 308 -2.08 -1.76 -20.38
CA GLY A 308 -2.80 -2.42 -21.46
C GLY A 308 -2.35 -2.02 -22.85
N ARG A 309 -2.64 -2.93 -23.79
CA ARG A 309 -2.36 -2.80 -25.22
C ARG A 309 -3.65 -2.86 -26.01
N LEU A 310 -3.77 -2.01 -27.01
CA LEU A 310 -4.94 -1.97 -27.89
C LEU A 310 -4.75 -2.81 -29.15
N ASP A 311 -5.72 -3.66 -29.42
CA ASP A 311 -5.87 -4.36 -30.69
C ASP A 311 -7.03 -3.73 -31.49
N TYR A 312 -6.80 -3.47 -32.78
CA TYR A 312 -7.76 -2.81 -33.65
C TYR A 312 -8.35 -3.78 -34.68
N ALA A 313 -9.67 -3.76 -34.80
CA ALA A 313 -10.43 -4.42 -35.85
C ALA A 313 -11.20 -3.37 -36.66
N ALA A 314 -11.78 -3.78 -37.80
CA ALA A 314 -12.51 -2.88 -38.68
C ALA A 314 -13.62 -2.09 -37.97
N THR A 315 -14.30 -2.71 -37.01
CA THR A 315 -15.47 -2.16 -36.30
C THR A 315 -15.30 -2.11 -34.78
N GLY A 316 -14.09 -2.33 -34.26
CA GLY A 316 -13.89 -2.32 -32.81
C GLY A 316 -12.44 -2.14 -32.35
N VAL A 317 -12.31 -1.76 -31.08
CA VAL A 317 -11.04 -1.66 -30.36
C VAL A 317 -11.14 -2.50 -29.10
N ALA A 318 -10.20 -3.43 -28.95
CA ALA A 318 -10.06 -4.29 -27.78
C ALA A 318 -8.86 -3.85 -26.93
N LEU A 319 -9.02 -3.87 -25.61
CA LEU A 319 -8.00 -3.57 -24.62
C LEU A 319 -7.55 -4.87 -23.95
N ASN A 320 -6.29 -5.23 -24.14
CA ASN A 320 -5.66 -6.37 -23.49
C ASN A 320 -4.93 -5.89 -22.26
N ILE A 321 -5.21 -6.51 -21.11
CA ILE A 321 -4.55 -6.17 -19.85
C ILE A 321 -3.31 -7.03 -19.68
N GLU A 322 -2.18 -6.39 -19.45
CA GLU A 322 -0.89 -7.04 -19.37
C GLU A 322 -0.05 -6.46 -18.24
N GLN A 323 0.88 -7.27 -17.75
CA GLN A 323 1.92 -6.79 -16.86
C GLN A 323 2.98 -6.09 -17.72
N THR A 324 3.10 -4.78 -17.59
CA THR A 324 3.95 -3.93 -18.45
C THR A 324 5.37 -3.76 -17.89
N ALA A 325 5.60 -4.12 -16.63
CA ALA A 325 6.91 -4.10 -16.00
C ALA A 325 7.06 -5.27 -15.01
N ALA A 326 8.27 -5.85 -14.95
CA ALA A 326 8.61 -6.87 -13.98
C ALA A 326 8.63 -6.29 -12.56
N PHE A 327 8.29 -7.08 -11.54
CA PHE A 327 8.29 -6.61 -10.15
C PHE A 327 9.69 -6.16 -9.70
N ASN A 328 10.73 -6.85 -10.16
CA ASN A 328 12.11 -6.53 -9.80
C ASN A 328 12.63 -5.22 -10.43
N SER A 329 11.92 -4.64 -11.40
CA SER A 329 12.34 -3.41 -12.09
C SER A 329 12.42 -2.19 -11.17
N VAL A 330 11.72 -2.22 -10.03
CA VAL A 330 11.71 -1.13 -9.04
C VAL A 330 12.46 -1.46 -7.75
N ALA A 331 13.04 -2.67 -7.65
CA ALA A 331 13.81 -3.10 -6.49
C ALA A 331 15.11 -2.32 -6.38
N GLN A 332 15.54 -2.05 -5.15
CA GLN A 332 16.78 -1.31 -4.85
C GLN A 332 17.79 -2.14 -4.06
N THR A 333 17.37 -3.24 -3.44
CA THR A 333 18.23 -4.11 -2.62
C THR A 333 18.21 -5.54 -3.16
N PRO A 334 19.25 -6.35 -2.89
CA PRO A 334 19.27 -7.76 -3.26
C PRO A 334 18.06 -8.54 -2.74
N ASN A 335 17.68 -8.33 -1.47
CA ASN A 335 16.49 -8.95 -0.88
C ASN A 335 15.21 -8.56 -1.62
N GLN A 336 15.04 -7.27 -1.93
CA GLN A 336 13.87 -6.81 -2.69
C GLN A 336 13.81 -7.46 -4.08
N ALA A 337 14.93 -7.55 -4.80
CA ALA A 337 14.98 -8.13 -6.14
C ALA A 337 14.70 -9.64 -6.11
N ALA A 338 15.24 -10.36 -5.13
CA ALA A 338 15.03 -11.79 -4.94
C ALA A 338 13.55 -12.09 -4.65
N VAL A 339 12.94 -11.36 -3.70
CA VAL A 339 11.52 -11.48 -3.36
C VAL A 339 10.62 -11.08 -4.53
N ALA A 340 10.90 -9.97 -5.20
CA ALA A 340 10.10 -9.50 -6.32
C ALA A 340 10.05 -10.53 -7.45
N THR A 341 11.19 -11.15 -7.77
CA THR A 341 11.28 -12.21 -8.78
C THR A 341 10.50 -13.46 -8.34
N ALA A 342 10.61 -13.87 -7.07
CA ALA A 342 9.84 -15.01 -6.55
C ALA A 342 8.33 -14.74 -6.48
N ALA A 343 7.94 -13.51 -6.13
CA ALA A 343 6.54 -13.11 -6.02
C ALA A 343 5.87 -13.03 -7.41
N GLU A 344 6.61 -12.61 -8.43
CA GLU A 344 6.15 -12.60 -9.81
C GLU A 344 5.84 -14.01 -10.33
N GLN A 345 6.63 -15.00 -9.93
CA GLN A 345 6.43 -16.41 -10.28
C GLN A 345 5.20 -17.05 -9.62
N LEU A 346 4.61 -16.42 -8.59
CA LEU A 346 3.34 -16.88 -8.00
C LEU A 346 2.18 -16.78 -9.00
N GLY A 347 2.26 -15.81 -9.91
CA GLY A 347 1.33 -15.63 -11.02
C GLY A 347 -0.08 -15.19 -10.64
N ALA A 348 -0.85 -14.92 -11.70
CA ALA A 348 -2.25 -14.48 -11.62
C ALA A 348 -3.11 -15.42 -10.76
N GLY A 349 -3.91 -14.83 -9.88
CA GLY A 349 -4.78 -15.54 -8.94
C GLY A 349 -4.14 -15.80 -7.56
N ASN A 350 -2.86 -15.51 -7.36
CA ASN A 350 -2.23 -15.51 -6.03
C ASN A 350 -2.37 -14.14 -5.36
N ALA A 351 -2.81 -14.09 -4.10
CA ALA A 351 -3.07 -12.82 -3.41
C ALA A 351 -1.84 -11.90 -3.29
N VAL A 352 -0.63 -12.44 -3.13
CA VAL A 352 0.60 -11.64 -3.10
C VAL A 352 0.85 -10.99 -4.47
N TYR A 353 0.74 -11.78 -5.54
CA TYR A 353 0.91 -11.31 -6.92
C TYR A 353 -0.11 -10.22 -7.27
N GLU A 354 -1.39 -10.44 -6.95
CA GLU A 354 -2.47 -9.49 -7.24
C GLU A 354 -2.28 -8.17 -6.49
N ASN A 355 -1.95 -8.18 -5.20
CA ASN A 355 -1.70 -6.93 -4.47
C ASN A 355 -0.48 -6.16 -5.00
N LEU A 356 0.56 -6.86 -5.46
CA LEU A 356 1.72 -6.21 -6.07
C LEU A 356 1.34 -5.54 -7.40
N LEU A 357 0.54 -6.20 -8.25
CA LEU A 357 0.01 -5.59 -9.48
C LEU A 357 -0.81 -4.32 -9.23
N LEU A 358 -1.58 -4.27 -8.14
CA LEU A 358 -2.41 -3.11 -7.75
C LEU A 358 -1.59 -1.94 -7.20
N THR A 359 -0.27 -2.07 -7.08
CA THR A 359 0.57 -1.02 -6.54
C THR A 359 0.70 0.14 -7.53
N GLN A 360 0.40 1.35 -7.07
CA GLN A 360 0.40 2.55 -7.91
C GLN A 360 1.76 3.25 -7.99
N ASN A 361 2.63 3.06 -6.99
CA ASN A 361 3.93 3.72 -6.94
C ASN A 361 5.07 2.74 -6.60
N PRO A 362 6.27 2.94 -7.17
CA PRO A 362 7.43 2.09 -6.90
C PRO A 362 7.86 1.96 -5.44
N ALA A 363 7.62 2.96 -4.59
CA ALA A 363 8.04 2.93 -3.19
C ALA A 363 7.22 1.92 -2.37
N SER A 364 5.90 1.93 -2.51
CA SER A 364 5.00 0.96 -1.85
C SER A 364 5.28 -0.48 -2.28
N ALA A 365 5.73 -0.70 -3.52
CA ALA A 365 6.16 -2.01 -4.00
C ALA A 365 7.42 -2.48 -3.25
N ARG A 366 8.43 -1.60 -3.12
CA ARG A 366 9.64 -1.89 -2.35
C ARG A 366 9.36 -2.19 -0.89
N ASP A 367 8.46 -1.45 -0.26
CA ASP A 367 8.04 -1.72 1.12
C ASP A 367 7.40 -3.11 1.24
N SER A 368 6.58 -3.50 0.25
CA SER A 368 5.99 -4.85 0.20
C SER A 368 7.07 -5.93 0.04
N PHE A 369 8.05 -5.74 -0.85
CA PHE A 369 9.17 -6.66 -1.02
C PHE A 369 10.00 -6.79 0.26
N GLN A 370 10.26 -5.67 0.95
CA GLN A 370 10.99 -5.65 2.21
C GLN A 370 10.26 -6.46 3.29
N GLN A 371 8.95 -6.31 3.40
CA GLN A 371 8.15 -7.06 4.38
C GLN A 371 8.01 -8.55 4.04
N LEU A 372 8.08 -8.91 2.76
CA LEU A 372 8.02 -10.30 2.29
C LEU A 372 9.37 -11.05 2.37
N SER A 373 10.46 -10.34 2.64
CA SER A 373 11.84 -10.87 2.62
C SER A 373 12.11 -12.03 3.57
N GLY A 374 11.54 -12.03 4.77
CA GLY A 374 11.84 -13.04 5.78
C GLY A 374 13.22 -12.89 6.44
N GLU A 375 13.81 -11.68 6.46
CA GLU A 375 15.15 -11.41 7.02
C GLU A 375 15.37 -11.84 8.48
N ILE A 376 14.29 -12.08 9.22
CA ILE A 376 14.36 -12.57 10.60
C ILE A 376 15.01 -13.94 10.71
N TYR A 377 14.83 -14.82 9.72
CA TYR A 377 15.32 -16.18 9.78
C TYR A 377 16.85 -16.28 9.76
N PRO A 378 17.57 -15.65 8.82
CA PRO A 378 19.01 -15.57 8.89
C PRO A 378 19.50 -14.82 10.16
N ALA A 379 18.77 -13.80 10.63
CA ALA A 379 19.12 -13.08 11.86
C ALA A 379 19.11 -13.98 13.11
N ILE A 380 18.12 -14.87 13.26
CA ILE A 380 18.05 -15.84 14.37
C ILE A 380 19.32 -16.70 14.39
N GLY A 381 19.80 -17.17 13.22
CA GLY A 381 21.03 -17.95 13.13
C GLY A 381 22.26 -17.20 13.68
N SER A 382 22.42 -15.93 13.31
CA SER A 382 23.48 -15.06 13.86
C SER A 382 23.35 -14.88 15.37
N VAL A 383 22.13 -14.69 15.88
CA VAL A 383 21.86 -14.53 17.32
C VAL A 383 22.22 -15.79 18.10
N LEU A 384 21.85 -16.98 17.63
CA LEU A 384 22.17 -18.23 18.32
C LEU A 384 23.68 -18.51 18.38
N ILE A 385 24.42 -18.15 17.34
CA ILE A 385 25.90 -18.24 17.35
C ILE A 385 26.47 -17.25 18.37
N ASN A 386 25.97 -16.01 18.42
CA ASN A 386 26.41 -15.00 19.39
C ASN A 386 26.05 -15.36 20.83
N ASP A 387 24.84 -15.87 21.08
CA ASP A 387 24.34 -16.25 22.40
C ASP A 387 25.06 -17.49 22.95
N SER A 388 25.60 -18.36 22.07
CA SER A 388 26.43 -19.51 22.49
C SER A 388 27.60 -19.12 23.40
N ARG A 389 28.11 -17.88 23.30
CA ARG A 389 29.20 -17.39 24.14
C ARG A 389 28.86 -17.33 25.62
N GLN A 390 27.58 -17.17 25.99
CA GLN A 390 27.20 -16.97 27.40
C GLN A 390 27.65 -18.14 28.29
N ILE A 391 27.61 -19.37 27.75
CA ILE A 391 28.12 -20.55 28.44
C ILE A 391 29.65 -20.52 28.53
N ARG A 392 30.34 -20.15 27.43
CA ARG A 392 31.80 -20.06 27.41
C ARG A 392 32.31 -19.03 28.40
N ASP A 393 31.68 -17.87 28.44
CA ASP A 393 32.03 -16.77 29.33
C ASP A 393 31.80 -17.19 30.79
N ALA A 394 30.65 -17.81 31.10
CA ALA A 394 30.39 -18.36 32.44
C ALA A 394 31.43 -19.40 32.88
N VAL A 395 31.81 -20.32 31.99
CA VAL A 395 32.84 -21.34 32.27
C VAL A 395 34.23 -20.71 32.44
N GLY A 396 34.62 -19.79 31.54
CA GLY A 396 35.91 -19.10 31.60
C GLY A 396 36.05 -18.25 32.86
N GLU A 397 34.98 -17.57 33.25
CA GLU A 397 34.87 -16.84 34.50
C GLU A 397 34.94 -17.74 35.73
N ARG A 398 34.26 -18.89 35.72
CA ARG A 398 34.30 -19.87 36.82
C ARG A 398 35.72 -20.40 37.01
N LEU A 399 36.40 -20.77 35.92
CA LEU A 399 37.78 -21.27 35.96
C LEU A 399 38.80 -20.16 36.22
N GLY A 400 38.48 -18.90 35.91
CA GLY A 400 39.32 -17.74 36.25
C GLY A 400 39.31 -17.39 37.75
N ALA A 401 38.34 -17.88 38.52
CA ALA A 401 38.27 -17.63 39.96
C ALA A 401 39.42 -18.30 40.75
N SER A 402 40.05 -19.36 40.21
CA SER A 402 41.24 -19.99 40.81
C SER A 402 42.45 -19.05 40.86
N VAL A 403 42.49 -18.02 40.01
CA VAL A 403 43.55 -17.00 39.97
C VAL A 403 43.59 -16.16 41.25
N PHE A 404 42.46 -16.05 41.96
CA PHE A 404 42.35 -15.37 43.25
C PHE A 404 42.53 -16.30 44.46
N GLY A 405 42.80 -17.59 44.22
CA GLY A 405 43.09 -18.57 45.26
C GLY A 405 44.46 -18.32 45.89
N SER A 406 44.48 -18.18 47.22
CA SER A 406 45.68 -18.09 48.04
C SER A 406 46.51 -19.37 47.95
N GLU A 407 47.84 -19.23 47.89
CA GLU A 407 48.78 -20.31 48.16
C GLU A 407 48.37 -21.06 49.44
N GLY A 408 48.07 -22.36 49.30
CA GLY A 408 47.85 -23.28 50.42
C GLY A 408 46.38 -23.56 50.79
N ASN A 409 45.67 -24.33 49.96
CA ASN A 409 44.77 -25.37 50.46
C ASN A 409 44.56 -26.45 49.39
N THR A 410 45.19 -27.61 49.58
CA THR A 410 45.31 -28.75 48.65
C THR A 410 44.27 -29.85 48.91
N ALA A 411 43.13 -29.54 49.52
CA ALA A 411 42.04 -30.50 49.57
C ALA A 411 41.25 -30.45 48.25
N ALA A 412 40.98 -31.61 47.65
CA ALA A 412 39.99 -31.74 46.58
C ALA A 412 38.64 -31.25 47.12
N GLN A 413 38.25 -30.04 46.76
CA GLN A 413 37.05 -29.38 47.25
C GLN A 413 36.03 -29.32 46.12
N ASP A 414 34.86 -29.90 46.36
CA ASP A 414 33.74 -29.87 45.45
C ASP A 414 33.01 -28.52 45.58
N ASN A 415 32.47 -28.06 44.47
CA ASN A 415 31.83 -26.77 44.40
C ASN A 415 30.55 -26.85 43.59
N VAL A 416 29.55 -26.12 44.04
CA VAL A 416 28.35 -25.82 43.27
C VAL A 416 28.36 -24.33 42.95
N TRP A 417 27.99 -23.98 41.73
CA TRP A 417 27.80 -22.58 41.35
C TRP A 417 26.49 -22.40 40.60
N ILE A 418 25.89 -21.23 40.78
CA ILE A 418 24.69 -20.79 40.07
C ILE A 418 24.96 -19.40 39.52
N LYS A 419 24.61 -19.16 38.25
CA LYS A 419 24.72 -17.86 37.59
C LYS A 419 23.38 -17.46 36.98
N ALA A 420 22.86 -16.32 37.42
CA ALA A 420 21.82 -15.60 36.68
C ALA A 420 22.50 -14.66 35.69
N LEU A 421 22.04 -14.66 34.45
CA LEU A 421 22.60 -13.83 33.38
C LEU A 421 21.51 -13.08 32.62
N GLY A 422 21.88 -11.89 32.15
CA GLY A 422 21.05 -11.07 31.28
C GLY A 422 21.90 -10.36 30.25
N ALA A 423 21.45 -10.31 29.00
CA ALA A 423 22.15 -9.63 27.93
C ALA A 423 21.18 -8.84 27.05
N TRP A 424 21.70 -7.81 26.39
CA TRP A 424 20.96 -7.02 25.41
C TRP A 424 21.90 -6.60 24.28
N GLY A 425 21.33 -6.45 23.10
CA GLY A 425 22.10 -6.14 21.90
C GLY A 425 21.35 -5.28 20.89
N LYS A 426 22.13 -4.61 20.06
CA LYS A 426 21.63 -3.90 18.89
C LYS A 426 22.56 -4.16 17.71
N THR A 427 21.95 -4.55 16.60
CA THR A 427 22.59 -4.65 15.31
C THR A 427 22.02 -3.55 14.40
N ASP A 428 22.89 -2.66 13.94
CA ASP A 428 22.50 -1.50 13.11
C ASP A 428 22.09 -1.94 11.70
N SER A 429 21.09 -1.27 11.11
CA SER A 429 20.61 -1.54 9.75
C SER A 429 21.63 -1.11 8.69
N ARG A 430 21.46 -1.64 7.47
CA ARG A 430 22.18 -1.22 6.26
C ARG A 430 21.18 -0.77 5.19
N ASP A 431 21.69 -0.20 4.09
CA ASP A 431 20.87 0.19 2.93
C ASP A 431 20.07 -1.00 2.34
N ASP A 432 20.54 -2.24 2.56
CA ASP A 432 20.01 -3.47 1.99
C ASP A 432 19.40 -4.46 2.99
N THR A 433 19.59 -4.28 4.30
CA THR A 433 19.13 -5.20 5.35
C THR A 433 18.62 -4.47 6.59
N ALA A 434 17.53 -4.95 7.19
CA ALA A 434 16.96 -4.39 8.41
C ALA A 434 17.80 -4.72 9.65
N GLY A 435 17.99 -3.71 10.50
CA GLY A 435 18.60 -3.87 11.82
C GLY A 435 17.64 -4.53 12.81
N TYR A 436 18.18 -4.97 13.94
CA TYR A 436 17.41 -5.66 14.98
C TYR A 436 17.98 -5.44 16.37
N THR A 437 17.16 -5.68 17.39
CA THR A 437 17.54 -5.65 18.81
C THR A 437 17.30 -7.00 19.45
N THR A 438 18.16 -7.36 20.40
CA THR A 438 18.08 -8.62 21.15
C THR A 438 18.03 -8.40 22.65
N SER A 439 17.40 -9.32 23.36
CA SER A 439 17.47 -9.44 24.81
C SER A 439 17.54 -10.90 25.19
N LEU A 440 18.37 -11.26 26.14
CA LEU A 440 18.49 -12.62 26.65
C LEU A 440 18.47 -12.63 28.17
N GLY A 441 17.81 -13.61 28.76
CA GLY A 441 17.80 -13.86 30.20
C GLY A 441 17.94 -15.35 30.47
N GLY A 442 18.67 -15.73 31.52
CA GLY A 442 18.87 -17.15 31.79
C GLY A 442 19.45 -17.46 33.15
N LEU A 443 19.47 -18.76 33.45
CA LEU A 443 20.06 -19.34 34.63
C LEU A 443 20.95 -20.51 34.22
N LEU A 444 22.19 -20.51 34.70
CA LEU A 444 23.12 -21.62 34.61
C LEU A 444 23.40 -22.15 36.02
N ALA A 445 23.58 -23.46 36.12
CA ALA A 445 24.07 -24.12 37.34
C ALA A 445 25.13 -25.15 36.95
N GLY A 446 26.16 -25.26 37.77
CA GLY A 446 27.22 -26.23 37.54
C GLY A 446 27.81 -26.78 38.83
N VAL A 447 28.51 -27.90 38.65
CA VAL A 447 29.27 -28.57 39.71
C VAL A 447 30.67 -28.81 39.19
N ASP A 448 31.68 -28.43 39.96
CA ASP A 448 33.08 -28.72 39.66
C ASP A 448 33.90 -29.02 40.90
N GLY A 449 34.91 -29.86 40.71
CA GLY A 449 35.84 -30.26 41.75
C GLY A 449 37.25 -30.44 41.20
N ASN A 450 38.23 -30.38 42.09
CA ASN A 450 39.61 -30.67 41.73
C ASN A 450 39.80 -32.20 41.68
N VAL A 451 40.14 -32.72 40.50
CA VAL A 451 40.44 -34.15 40.30
C VAL A 451 41.94 -34.46 40.46
N ALA A 452 42.76 -33.42 40.41
CA ALA A 452 44.17 -33.39 40.82
C ALA A 452 44.50 -31.98 41.35
N ASP A 453 45.69 -31.80 41.93
CA ASP A 453 46.12 -30.52 42.53
C ASP A 453 46.08 -29.35 41.53
N ASP A 454 46.27 -29.64 40.24
CA ASP A 454 46.35 -28.69 39.14
C ASP A 454 45.20 -28.82 38.13
N THR A 455 44.24 -29.73 38.38
CA THR A 455 43.22 -30.10 37.40
C THR A 455 41.82 -30.03 38.01
N ARG A 456 40.96 -29.22 37.39
CA ARG A 456 39.55 -29.08 37.75
C ARG A 456 38.65 -29.58 36.63
N LEU A 457 37.67 -30.40 36.98
CA LEU A 457 36.66 -30.91 36.05
C LEU A 457 35.28 -30.46 36.51
N GLY A 458 34.42 -30.07 35.57
CA GLY A 458 33.06 -29.66 35.88
C GLY A 458 32.04 -29.91 34.77
N VAL A 459 30.78 -29.88 35.17
CA VAL A 459 29.61 -29.93 34.29
C VAL A 459 28.73 -28.71 34.55
N VAL A 460 28.06 -28.25 33.50
CA VAL A 460 27.14 -27.11 33.55
C VAL A 460 25.86 -27.46 32.80
N ALA A 461 24.73 -27.08 33.35
CA ALA A 461 23.45 -27.11 32.68
C ALA A 461 22.70 -25.80 32.90
N GLY A 462 21.75 -25.49 32.03
CA GLY A 462 20.95 -24.29 32.23
C GLY A 462 19.90 -24.05 31.18
N TYR A 463 19.20 -22.93 31.34
CA TYR A 463 18.14 -22.47 30.47
C TYR A 463 18.33 -20.99 30.17
N SER A 464 18.05 -20.58 28.94
CA SER A 464 17.93 -19.18 28.56
C SER A 464 16.75 -18.95 27.63
N ASP A 465 16.15 -17.76 27.75
CA ASP A 465 15.16 -17.20 26.83
C ASP A 465 15.81 -16.02 26.12
N SER A 466 15.70 -15.99 24.79
CA SER A 466 16.21 -14.92 23.94
C SER A 466 15.07 -14.36 23.09
N SER A 467 14.96 -13.05 23.01
CA SER A 467 14.00 -12.36 22.16
C SER A 467 14.72 -11.50 21.11
N LEU A 468 14.16 -11.48 19.91
CA LEU A 468 14.65 -10.75 18.75
C LEU A 468 13.50 -9.92 18.17
N SER A 469 13.73 -8.63 17.97
CA SER A 469 12.79 -7.74 17.28
C SER A 469 13.50 -7.01 16.14
N MET A 470 12.96 -7.13 14.93
CA MET A 470 13.44 -6.37 13.77
C MET A 470 12.88 -4.95 13.77
N GLY A 471 13.57 -4.03 13.10
CA GLY A 471 13.14 -2.64 12.92
C GLY A 471 11.82 -2.48 12.14
N SER A 472 11.36 -1.23 12.06
CA SER A 472 10.05 -0.85 11.49
C SER A 472 9.85 -1.16 10.00
N GLY A 473 10.88 -1.61 9.28
CA GLY A 473 10.75 -1.99 7.87
C GLY A 473 10.16 -3.39 7.64
N THR A 474 10.25 -4.30 8.62
CA THR A 474 9.87 -5.72 8.45
C THR A 474 8.90 -6.23 9.53
N HIS A 475 8.71 -5.51 10.64
CA HIS A 475 7.76 -5.84 11.73
C HIS A 475 7.78 -7.32 12.15
N SER A 476 8.98 -7.90 12.24
CA SER A 476 9.18 -9.33 12.54
C SER A 476 9.79 -9.50 13.92
N ARG A 477 9.40 -10.57 14.62
CA ARG A 477 9.89 -10.90 15.97
C ARG A 477 10.05 -12.41 16.17
N ALA A 478 10.97 -12.79 17.04
CA ALA A 478 11.18 -14.17 17.43
C ALA A 478 11.52 -14.29 18.92
N SER A 479 11.16 -15.42 19.50
CA SER A 479 11.59 -15.85 20.84
C SER A 479 12.20 -17.25 20.74
N VAL A 480 13.26 -17.49 21.52
CA VAL A 480 14.01 -18.73 21.52
C VAL A 480 14.20 -19.23 22.95
N ASP A 481 13.57 -20.36 23.25
CA ASP A 481 13.83 -21.13 24.47
C ASP A 481 15.03 -22.05 24.23
N SER A 482 16.08 -21.91 25.04
CA SER A 482 17.32 -22.67 24.90
C SER A 482 17.65 -23.47 26.16
N TYR A 483 17.98 -24.75 25.97
CA TYR A 483 18.44 -25.64 27.04
C TYR A 483 19.87 -26.03 26.78
N HIS A 484 20.71 -25.95 27.80
CA HIS A 484 22.15 -26.07 27.67
C HIS A 484 22.69 -27.21 28.53
N LEU A 485 23.64 -27.96 27.98
CA LEU A 485 24.43 -28.95 28.70
C LEU A 485 25.88 -28.87 28.24
N GLY A 486 26.82 -28.81 29.18
CA GLY A 486 28.23 -28.74 28.86
C GLY A 486 29.12 -29.34 29.94
N ALA A 487 30.39 -29.54 29.56
CA ALA A 487 31.44 -29.99 30.44
C ALA A 487 32.71 -29.18 30.16
N TYR A 488 33.54 -29.03 31.19
CA TYR A 488 34.77 -28.25 31.09
C TYR A 488 35.86 -28.82 31.97
N VAL A 489 37.11 -28.59 31.55
CA VAL A 489 38.31 -28.90 32.28
C VAL A 489 39.23 -27.69 32.29
N GLY A 490 39.78 -27.37 33.46
CA GLY A 490 40.85 -26.41 33.65
C GLY A 490 42.09 -27.10 34.19
N HIS A 491 43.26 -26.82 33.61
CA HIS A 491 44.53 -27.39 34.03
C HIS A 491 45.61 -26.30 34.15
N GLU A 492 46.35 -26.29 35.25
CA GLU A 492 47.40 -25.30 35.54
C GLU A 492 48.81 -25.90 35.39
N ILE A 493 49.57 -25.45 34.39
CA ILE A 493 50.97 -25.81 34.16
C ILE A 493 51.86 -24.64 34.60
N GLY A 494 52.19 -24.60 35.88
CA GLY A 494 52.94 -23.49 36.48
C GLY A 494 52.18 -22.17 36.35
N ALA A 495 52.67 -21.24 35.54
CA ALA A 495 52.01 -19.95 35.28
C ALA A 495 50.98 -20.01 34.13
N LEU A 496 50.94 -21.10 33.35
CA LEU A 496 50.03 -21.26 32.22
C LEU A 496 48.76 -21.98 32.67
N ARG A 497 47.59 -21.40 32.43
CA ARG A 497 46.28 -22.02 32.61
C ARG A 497 45.73 -22.42 31.24
N LEU A 498 45.36 -23.68 31.10
CA LEU A 498 44.66 -24.22 29.94
C LEU A 498 43.21 -24.54 30.33
N THR A 499 42.28 -24.08 29.53
CA THR A 499 40.85 -24.40 29.64
C THR A 499 40.41 -25.08 28.36
N LEU A 500 39.65 -26.16 28.49
CA LEU A 500 38.94 -26.82 27.40
C LEU A 500 37.49 -27.04 27.84
N GLY A 501 36.54 -26.68 27.01
CA GLY A 501 35.12 -26.89 27.27
C GLY A 501 34.35 -27.26 26.02
N GLY A 502 33.22 -27.92 26.24
CA GLY A 502 32.26 -28.25 25.19
C GLY A 502 30.84 -28.12 25.71
N ALA A 503 29.94 -27.64 24.87
CA ALA A 503 28.53 -27.54 25.21
C ALA A 503 27.64 -27.87 24.00
N HIS A 504 26.50 -28.46 24.28
CA HIS A 504 25.43 -28.70 23.33
C HIS A 504 24.16 -28.00 23.83
N SER A 505 23.44 -27.37 22.93
CA SER A 505 22.21 -26.65 23.24
C SER A 505 21.09 -27.02 22.29
N TRP A 506 19.89 -27.18 22.84
CA TRP A 506 18.65 -27.36 22.08
C TRP A 506 17.86 -26.07 22.12
N HIS A 507 17.41 -25.61 20.97
CA HIS A 507 16.69 -24.35 20.78
C HIS A 507 15.30 -24.62 20.23
N ARG A 508 14.27 -24.06 20.86
CA ARG A 508 12.91 -23.99 20.31
C ARG A 508 12.63 -22.56 19.90
N ILE A 509 12.36 -22.36 18.62
CA ILE A 509 12.21 -21.05 17.98
C ILE A 509 10.73 -20.84 17.66
N ASP A 510 10.17 -19.77 18.21
CA ASP A 510 8.86 -19.23 17.85
C ASP A 510 9.06 -17.90 17.11
N ALA A 511 8.72 -17.85 15.82
CA ALA A 511 8.87 -16.63 15.01
C ALA A 511 7.52 -16.16 14.43
N GLN A 512 7.35 -14.84 14.36
CA GLN A 512 6.19 -14.18 13.77
C GLN A 512 6.64 -13.05 12.85
N ARG A 513 6.02 -12.95 11.69
CA ARG A 513 6.14 -11.81 10.77
C ARG A 513 4.77 -11.20 10.54
N ASP A 514 4.66 -9.90 10.78
CA ASP A 514 3.50 -9.11 10.37
C ASP A 514 3.83 -8.49 9.01
N VAL A 515 3.05 -8.85 7.99
CA VAL A 515 3.34 -8.47 6.60
C VAL A 515 2.23 -7.61 6.04
N GLN A 516 2.61 -6.66 5.19
CA GLN A 516 1.72 -5.81 4.42
C GLN A 516 2.20 -5.82 2.97
N VAL A 517 1.32 -6.30 2.08
CA VAL A 517 1.57 -6.35 0.63
C VAL A 517 0.57 -5.44 -0.04
N GLY A 518 1.05 -4.32 -0.57
CA GLY A 518 0.17 -3.22 -0.97
C GLY A 518 -0.64 -2.72 0.23
N GLY A 519 -1.97 -2.85 0.17
CA GLY A 519 -2.86 -2.52 1.29
C GLY A 519 -3.38 -3.73 2.08
N ALA A 520 -2.96 -4.95 1.75
CA ALA A 520 -3.43 -6.17 2.41
C ALA A 520 -2.47 -6.58 3.54
N ALA A 521 -2.99 -6.81 4.74
CA ALA A 521 -2.21 -7.25 5.89
C ALA A 521 -2.35 -8.75 6.13
N GLY A 522 -1.26 -9.36 6.62
CA GLY A 522 -1.16 -10.78 6.93
C GLY A 522 -0.27 -11.02 8.14
N LYS A 523 -0.41 -12.20 8.75
CA LYS A 523 0.38 -12.62 9.90
C LYS A 523 0.86 -14.03 9.70
N GLN A 524 2.18 -14.17 9.61
CA GLN A 524 2.84 -15.46 9.43
C GLN A 524 3.48 -15.90 10.74
N LYS A 525 3.32 -17.16 11.10
CA LYS A 525 3.90 -17.74 12.32
C LYS A 525 4.56 -19.07 12.04
N THR A 526 5.70 -19.32 12.68
CA THR A 526 6.33 -20.63 12.65
C THR A 526 6.79 -21.05 14.04
N LYS A 527 6.85 -22.36 14.24
CA LYS A 527 7.53 -23.02 15.35
C LYS A 527 8.48 -24.04 14.75
N HIS A 528 9.76 -23.95 15.07
CA HIS A 528 10.78 -24.90 14.61
C HIS A 528 11.90 -25.02 15.64
N ASN A 529 12.79 -25.99 15.46
CA ASN A 529 13.89 -26.20 16.40
C ASN A 529 15.23 -25.93 15.72
N ALA A 530 16.24 -25.70 16.55
CA ALA A 530 17.64 -25.72 16.16
C ALA A 530 18.46 -26.38 17.25
N GLN A 531 19.70 -26.75 16.93
CA GLN A 531 20.67 -27.27 17.87
C GLN A 531 22.03 -26.64 17.61
N SER A 532 22.73 -26.27 18.68
CA SER A 532 24.10 -25.77 18.58
C SER A 532 25.06 -26.63 19.38
N THR A 533 26.21 -26.94 18.79
CA THR A 533 27.33 -27.61 19.46
C THR A 533 28.53 -26.69 19.42
N GLN A 534 29.22 -26.54 20.54
CA GLN A 534 30.43 -25.73 20.60
C GLN A 534 31.55 -26.44 21.35
N VAL A 535 32.78 -26.18 20.90
CA VAL A 535 34.02 -26.57 21.56
C VAL A 535 34.89 -25.34 21.66
N PHE A 536 35.46 -25.10 22.83
CA PHE A 536 36.26 -23.91 23.08
C PHE A 536 37.45 -24.18 23.98
N THR A 537 38.51 -23.42 23.78
CA THR A 537 39.74 -23.52 24.55
C THR A 537 40.29 -22.13 24.86
N GLU A 538 40.89 -21.95 26.04
CA GLU A 538 41.63 -20.74 26.42
C GLU A 538 43.00 -21.15 26.97
N ALA A 539 44.05 -20.47 26.50
CA ALA A 539 45.38 -20.51 27.10
C ALA A 539 45.68 -19.14 27.70
N ALA A 540 45.98 -19.08 28.99
CA ALA A 540 46.14 -17.83 29.74
C ALA A 540 47.41 -17.88 30.60
N TYR A 541 48.31 -16.89 30.50
CA TYR A 541 49.62 -16.93 31.15
C TYR A 541 49.74 -15.87 32.25
N ARG A 542 49.98 -16.29 33.50
CA ARG A 542 49.97 -15.41 34.68
C ARG A 542 51.29 -14.69 34.88
N ILE A 543 51.25 -13.36 34.92
CA ILE A 543 52.37 -12.45 35.19
C ILE A 543 52.08 -11.69 36.48
N ARG A 544 52.80 -12.04 37.57
CA ARG A 544 52.66 -11.38 38.87
C ARG A 544 53.41 -10.05 38.87
N LEU A 545 52.69 -8.92 38.78
CA LEU A 545 53.24 -7.59 39.05
C LEU A 545 52.74 -7.14 40.43
N GLN A 546 53.53 -6.46 41.24
CA GLN A 546 53.00 -5.85 42.46
C GLN A 546 52.54 -4.42 42.12
N PRO A 547 51.28 -4.01 42.40
CA PRO A 547 50.24 -4.71 43.19
C PRO A 547 49.13 -5.40 42.35
N ALA A 548 49.36 -5.79 41.09
CA ALA A 548 48.33 -6.37 40.21
C ALA A 548 48.85 -7.52 39.34
N THR A 549 48.05 -8.57 39.15
CA THR A 549 48.41 -9.67 38.23
C THR A 549 47.90 -9.35 36.83
N LEU A 550 48.73 -9.60 35.82
CA LEU A 550 48.33 -9.56 34.42
C LEU A 550 48.25 -10.99 33.87
N GLU A 551 47.26 -11.25 33.03
CA GLU A 551 47.04 -12.54 32.41
C GLU A 551 46.69 -12.32 30.92
N PRO A 552 47.68 -12.25 30.02
CA PRO A 552 47.43 -12.39 28.59
C PRO A 552 46.79 -13.74 28.31
N PHE A 553 45.79 -13.75 27.42
CA PHE A 553 45.08 -14.96 27.03
C PHE A 553 44.83 -15.03 25.52
N ALA A 554 44.75 -16.26 25.02
CA ALA A 554 44.30 -16.60 23.68
C ALA A 554 43.18 -17.64 23.78
N ASN A 555 42.03 -17.34 23.18
CA ASN A 555 40.86 -18.19 23.15
C ASN A 555 40.53 -18.58 21.70
N LEU A 556 40.09 -19.82 21.49
CA LEU A 556 39.56 -20.31 20.23
C LEU A 556 38.26 -21.06 20.51
N ALA A 557 37.21 -20.78 19.74
CA ALA A 557 35.93 -21.45 19.82
C ALA A 557 35.43 -21.86 18.43
N TYR A 558 34.91 -23.07 18.31
CA TYR A 558 34.17 -23.54 17.15
C TYR A 558 32.71 -23.76 17.55
N VAL A 559 31.78 -23.26 16.75
CA VAL A 559 30.33 -23.38 16.94
C VAL A 559 29.72 -23.93 15.66
N HIS A 560 28.98 -25.03 15.78
CA HIS A 560 28.15 -25.61 14.74
C HIS A 560 26.68 -25.43 15.10
N LEU A 561 25.91 -24.77 14.24
CA LEU A 561 24.47 -24.56 14.38
C LEU A 561 23.75 -25.29 13.25
N ASN A 562 22.77 -26.12 13.61
CA ASN A 562 21.86 -26.78 12.67
C ASN A 562 20.43 -26.36 13.00
N THR A 563 19.71 -25.82 12.02
CA THR A 563 18.32 -25.37 12.14
C THR A 563 17.43 -26.26 11.29
N ASP A 564 16.33 -26.75 11.86
CA ASP A 564 15.38 -27.60 11.16
C ASP A 564 14.65 -26.84 10.03
N SER A 565 14.19 -27.57 9.01
CA SER A 565 13.26 -27.03 8.02
C SER A 565 11.96 -26.54 8.67
N PHE A 566 11.32 -25.53 8.09
CA PHE A 566 10.04 -25.03 8.59
C PHE A 566 9.11 -24.58 7.47
N THR A 567 7.84 -24.42 7.82
CA THR A 567 6.83 -23.76 6.98
C THR A 567 5.97 -22.88 7.88
N GLU A 568 5.88 -21.60 7.52
CA GLU A 568 5.00 -20.65 8.19
C GLU A 568 3.53 -21.07 8.03
N LYS A 569 2.75 -20.84 9.08
CA LYS A 569 1.29 -20.87 9.05
C LYS A 569 0.78 -19.45 8.92
N GLY A 570 -0.15 -19.25 7.99
CA GLY A 570 -0.82 -17.97 7.78
C GLY A 570 -1.55 -17.97 6.44
N ASP A 571 -1.14 -17.10 5.54
CA ASP A 571 -1.85 -16.81 4.28
C ASP A 571 -0.93 -16.96 3.05
N ALA A 572 -1.29 -16.36 1.90
CA ALA A 572 -0.51 -16.46 0.67
C ALA A 572 0.94 -15.95 0.79
N ALA A 573 1.25 -15.12 1.79
CA ALA A 573 2.59 -14.61 2.07
C ALA A 573 3.44 -15.52 2.98
N ALA A 574 2.92 -16.69 3.38
CA ALA A 574 3.66 -17.66 4.17
C ALA A 574 4.92 -18.14 3.44
N LEU A 575 6.02 -18.23 4.18
CA LEU A 575 7.32 -18.71 3.72
C LEU A 575 7.61 -20.13 4.22
N SER A 576 8.52 -20.81 3.54
CA SER A 576 9.08 -22.10 3.93
C SER A 576 10.59 -22.09 3.70
N ALA A 577 11.31 -22.91 4.47
CA ALA A 577 12.74 -23.08 4.34
C ALA A 577 13.13 -24.54 4.56
N GLY A 578 14.18 -25.00 3.86
CA GLY A 578 14.86 -26.24 4.19
C GLY A 578 15.67 -26.12 5.48
N SER A 579 16.27 -27.22 5.91
CA SER A 579 17.23 -27.19 7.02
C SER A 579 18.47 -26.38 6.65
N ASP A 580 19.05 -25.67 7.61
CA ASP A 580 20.22 -24.81 7.42
C ASP A 580 21.35 -25.19 8.40
N ASN A 581 22.60 -25.06 7.95
CA ASN A 581 23.79 -25.36 8.76
C ASN A 581 24.75 -24.17 8.72
N ARG A 582 25.24 -23.75 9.90
CA ARG A 582 26.19 -22.64 10.02
C ARG A 582 27.33 -23.01 10.94
N ASP A 583 28.53 -22.63 10.53
CA ASP A 583 29.77 -22.84 11.28
C ASP A 583 30.44 -21.51 11.57
N ALA A 584 30.88 -21.32 12.81
CA ALA A 584 31.65 -20.14 13.22
C ALA A 584 32.90 -20.56 14.02
N VAL A 585 34.07 -20.09 13.57
CA VAL A 585 35.33 -20.21 14.28
C VAL A 585 35.71 -18.82 14.79
N LEU A 586 35.77 -18.65 16.10
CA LEU A 586 36.03 -17.38 16.77
C LEU A 586 37.37 -17.46 17.51
N SER A 587 38.24 -16.50 17.29
CA SER A 587 39.52 -16.37 18.00
C SER A 587 39.53 -15.07 18.79
N THR A 588 39.91 -15.10 20.06
CA THR A 588 40.05 -13.90 20.89
C THR A 588 41.44 -13.82 21.50
N LEU A 589 42.13 -12.71 21.26
CA LEU A 589 43.39 -12.39 21.93
C LEU A 589 43.15 -11.24 22.89
N GLY A 590 43.59 -11.39 24.15
CA GLY A 590 43.32 -10.35 25.13
C GLY A 590 44.26 -10.34 26.32
N LEU A 591 44.01 -9.35 27.18
CA LEU A 591 44.71 -9.14 28.43
C LEU A 591 43.69 -8.99 29.55
N ARG A 592 43.91 -9.71 30.65
CA ARG A 592 43.13 -9.62 31.88
C ARG A 592 44.00 -9.06 32.99
N ALA A 593 43.55 -8.04 33.70
CA ALA A 593 44.22 -7.46 34.84
C ALA A 593 43.41 -7.74 36.11
N LEU A 594 44.09 -8.24 37.15
CA LEU A 594 43.47 -8.68 38.38
C LEU A 594 44.10 -7.97 39.58
N LYS A 595 43.28 -7.47 40.50
CA LYS A 595 43.71 -6.77 41.70
C LYS A 595 42.81 -7.10 42.88
N THR A 596 43.41 -7.51 43.99
CA THR A 596 42.71 -7.67 45.27
C THR A 596 42.79 -6.39 46.09
N ILE A 597 41.66 -5.91 46.59
CA ILE A 597 41.54 -4.72 47.44
C ILE A 597 41.01 -5.16 48.81
N ALA A 598 41.71 -4.78 49.88
CA ALA A 598 41.21 -4.93 51.23
C ALA A 598 40.15 -3.86 51.50
N ILE A 599 38.92 -4.25 51.82
CA ILE A 599 37.83 -3.35 52.24
C ILE A 599 37.87 -3.15 53.76
N THR A 600 38.12 -4.22 54.50
CA THR A 600 38.40 -4.22 55.95
C THR A 600 39.56 -5.18 56.25
N GLU A 601 39.99 -5.31 57.51
CA GLU A 601 41.01 -6.30 57.90
C GLU A 601 40.56 -7.76 57.62
N LEU A 602 39.25 -8.00 57.49
CA LEU A 602 38.66 -9.33 57.33
C LEU A 602 37.98 -9.55 55.96
N GLN A 603 37.75 -8.49 55.17
CA GLN A 603 37.07 -8.58 53.87
C GLN A 603 37.95 -8.07 52.73
N LYS A 604 38.09 -8.91 51.71
CA LYS A 604 38.81 -8.62 50.46
C LYS A 604 37.83 -8.67 49.29
N VAL A 605 38.01 -7.76 48.34
CA VAL A 605 37.32 -7.78 47.05
C VAL A 605 38.33 -7.95 45.94
N ASP A 606 38.04 -8.91 45.07
CA ASP A 606 38.80 -9.20 43.88
C ASP A 606 38.18 -8.46 42.70
N LEU A 607 38.95 -7.58 42.07
CA LEU A 607 38.56 -6.85 40.87
C LEU A 607 39.33 -7.40 39.67
N SER A 608 38.62 -7.62 38.57
CA SER A 608 39.19 -7.98 37.28
C SER A 608 38.66 -7.08 36.17
N GLY A 609 39.53 -6.69 35.25
CA GLY A 609 39.16 -6.05 33.99
C GLY A 609 39.82 -6.77 32.83
N SER A 610 39.12 -6.92 31.70
CA SER A 610 39.67 -7.53 30.49
C SER A 610 39.38 -6.70 29.24
N LEU A 611 40.35 -6.70 28.34
CA LEU A 611 40.23 -6.16 27.00
C LEU A 611 40.77 -7.21 26.02
N GLY A 612 40.02 -7.49 24.98
CA GLY A 612 40.40 -8.43 23.94
C GLY A 612 39.94 -7.98 22.56
N TRP A 613 40.56 -8.56 21.55
CA TRP A 613 40.17 -8.48 20.15
C TRP A 613 39.67 -9.85 19.71
N GLN A 614 38.40 -9.92 19.35
CA GLN A 614 37.78 -11.11 18.77
C GLN A 614 37.78 -10.99 17.25
N HIS A 615 38.20 -12.06 16.59
CA HIS A 615 38.20 -12.22 15.14
C HIS A 615 37.38 -13.44 14.74
N ASN A 616 36.44 -13.28 13.81
CA ASN A 616 35.68 -14.37 13.21
C ASN A 616 36.41 -14.92 11.98
N LEU A 617 36.87 -16.16 12.06
CA LEU A 617 37.64 -16.86 11.03
C LEU A 617 36.76 -17.55 9.96
N SER A 618 35.44 -17.62 10.17
CA SER A 618 34.48 -18.24 9.25
C SER A 618 33.82 -17.24 8.31
N ASN A 619 32.95 -17.68 7.38
CA ASN A 619 32.13 -16.72 6.66
C ASN A 619 31.23 -15.94 7.64
N THR A 620 31.11 -14.64 7.44
CA THR A 620 30.29 -13.74 8.26
C THR A 620 28.90 -13.51 7.67
N ASP A 621 28.66 -13.98 6.45
CA ASP A 621 27.38 -13.79 5.77
C ASP A 621 26.25 -14.46 6.53
N SER A 622 25.15 -13.74 6.67
CA SER A 622 23.92 -14.24 7.29
C SER A 622 22.87 -14.35 6.20
N GLU A 623 22.86 -15.49 5.51
CA GLU A 623 21.93 -15.74 4.41
C GLU A 623 21.10 -17.00 4.64
N GLN A 624 19.93 -17.08 4.01
CA GLN A 624 19.09 -18.27 4.03
C GLN A 624 18.23 -18.35 2.78
N HIS A 625 18.08 -19.55 2.24
CA HIS A 625 17.15 -19.84 1.17
C HIS A 625 15.73 -20.03 1.71
N LEU A 626 14.83 -19.15 1.29
CA LEU A 626 13.41 -19.18 1.60
C LEU A 626 12.60 -19.44 0.33
N ALA A 627 11.34 -19.83 0.45
CA ALA A 627 10.41 -19.94 -0.66
C ALA A 627 9.00 -19.56 -0.19
N PHE A 628 8.17 -19.01 -1.08
CA PHE A 628 6.74 -18.91 -0.79
C PHE A 628 6.16 -20.32 -0.63
N ALA A 629 5.49 -20.58 0.49
CA ALA A 629 4.98 -21.90 0.85
C ALA A 629 3.98 -22.47 -0.16
N SER A 630 3.34 -21.60 -0.95
CA SER A 630 2.36 -21.96 -1.98
C SER A 630 2.96 -22.39 -3.33
N ALA A 631 4.22 -22.08 -3.61
CA ALA A 631 4.82 -22.30 -4.94
C ALA A 631 6.18 -23.02 -4.92
N GLY A 632 6.91 -22.99 -3.80
CA GLY A 632 8.17 -23.74 -3.63
C GLY A 632 9.40 -23.18 -4.37
N ASN A 633 9.26 -22.13 -5.19
CA ASN A 633 10.39 -21.45 -5.82
C ASN A 633 11.23 -20.73 -4.76
N SER A 634 12.51 -21.12 -4.65
CA SER A 634 13.40 -20.57 -3.65
C SER A 634 14.04 -19.25 -4.09
N PHE A 635 14.29 -18.38 -3.11
CA PHE A 635 15.01 -17.13 -3.23
C PHE A 635 15.94 -16.97 -2.03
N ASN A 636 17.03 -16.22 -2.21
CA ASN A 636 17.97 -15.95 -1.12
C ASN A 636 17.54 -14.70 -0.35
N THR A 637 17.63 -14.76 0.97
CA THR A 637 17.40 -13.62 1.86
C THR A 637 18.61 -13.44 2.76
N GLN A 638 19.06 -12.19 2.90
CA GLN A 638 20.22 -11.83 3.71
C GLN A 638 19.80 -10.97 4.91
N SER A 639 20.40 -11.22 6.07
CA SER A 639 20.38 -10.31 7.22
C SER A 639 21.75 -9.61 7.37
N VAL A 640 21.87 -8.75 8.37
CA VAL A 640 23.13 -8.09 8.69
C VAL A 640 24.19 -9.17 8.99
N SER A 641 25.30 -9.14 8.24
CA SER A 641 26.45 -10.04 8.47
C SER A 641 27.01 -9.86 9.87
N MET A 642 27.51 -10.94 10.46
CA MET A 642 28.27 -10.88 11.72
C MET A 642 29.52 -10.00 11.55
N ASP A 643 29.94 -9.33 12.62
CA ASP A 643 31.17 -8.56 12.60
C ASP A 643 32.40 -9.49 12.47
N ARG A 644 33.30 -9.14 11.54
CA ARG A 644 34.59 -9.82 11.36
C ARG A 644 35.49 -9.63 12.58
N ASP A 645 35.46 -8.43 13.13
CA ASP A 645 36.31 -7.96 14.21
C ASP A 645 35.47 -7.23 15.25
N ALA A 646 35.70 -7.53 16.52
CA ALA A 646 35.03 -6.86 17.62
C ALA A 646 35.96 -6.71 18.83
N ALA A 647 35.77 -5.64 19.60
CA ALA A 647 36.41 -5.48 20.89
C ALA A 647 35.60 -6.24 21.96
N ALA A 648 36.26 -7.17 22.65
CA ALA A 648 35.71 -7.86 23.81
C ALA A 648 36.13 -7.11 25.08
N VAL A 649 35.18 -6.66 25.88
CA VAL A 649 35.43 -5.94 27.14
C VAL A 649 34.79 -6.69 28.29
N GLY A 650 35.47 -6.72 29.43
CA GLY A 650 34.96 -7.39 30.63
C GLY A 650 35.35 -6.67 31.91
N ALA A 651 34.47 -6.70 32.89
CA ALA A 651 34.73 -6.24 34.25
C ALA A 651 34.06 -7.20 35.24
N ARG A 652 34.76 -7.55 36.32
CA ARG A 652 34.24 -8.43 37.36
C ARG A 652 34.64 -7.93 38.73
N ALA A 653 33.70 -7.99 39.66
CA ALA A 653 33.93 -7.83 41.08
C ALA A 653 33.52 -9.12 41.80
N SER A 654 34.35 -9.57 42.73
CA SER A 654 34.11 -10.79 43.49
C SER A 654 34.37 -10.57 44.97
N LEU A 655 33.41 -10.97 45.80
CA LEU A 655 33.42 -10.79 47.24
C LEU A 655 33.28 -12.13 47.94
N ALA A 656 34.21 -12.45 48.83
CA ALA A 656 34.06 -13.56 49.76
C ALA A 656 33.01 -13.20 50.83
N LEU A 657 31.92 -13.98 50.89
CA LEU A 657 30.87 -13.84 51.91
C LEU A 657 31.25 -14.56 53.21
N GLY A 658 32.11 -15.58 53.11
CA GLY A 658 32.63 -16.39 54.21
C GLY A 658 33.83 -17.21 53.75
N ARG A 659 34.13 -18.31 54.45
CA ARG A 659 35.20 -19.23 54.06
C ARG A 659 34.85 -20.04 52.80
N ASP A 660 33.57 -20.38 52.66
CA ASP A 660 33.12 -21.38 51.69
C ASP A 660 32.17 -20.80 50.63
N ALA A 661 31.86 -19.49 50.68
CA ALA A 661 30.90 -18.86 49.78
C ALA A 661 31.42 -17.53 49.21
N ARG A 662 31.21 -17.34 47.91
CA ARG A 662 31.65 -16.15 47.16
C ARG A 662 30.56 -15.69 46.20
N ILE A 663 30.34 -14.39 46.12
CA ILE A 663 29.43 -13.77 45.16
C ILE A 663 30.23 -13.01 44.11
N ASN A 664 29.81 -13.08 42.86
CA ASN A 664 30.45 -12.38 41.75
C ASN A 664 29.43 -11.60 40.94
N LEU A 665 29.80 -10.37 40.60
CA LEU A 665 29.10 -9.53 39.64
C LEU A 665 30.04 -9.34 38.44
N ASP A 666 29.56 -9.68 37.25
CA ASP A 666 30.29 -9.53 36.00
C ASP A 666 29.51 -8.69 34.99
N TYR A 667 30.27 -7.96 34.18
CA TYR A 667 29.82 -7.27 32.98
C TYR A 667 30.72 -7.72 31.83
N ASN A 668 30.11 -8.06 30.70
CA ASN A 668 30.81 -8.36 29.47
C ASN A 668 30.20 -7.57 28.30
N GLY A 669 30.99 -7.31 27.28
CA GLY A 669 30.53 -6.66 26.07
C GLY A 669 31.34 -7.08 24.86
N LEU A 670 30.67 -7.21 23.72
CA LEU A 670 31.28 -7.42 22.42
C LEU A 670 30.85 -6.26 21.52
N LEU A 671 31.83 -5.45 21.13
CA LEU A 671 31.63 -4.17 20.48
C LEU A 671 32.25 -4.24 19.08
N GLY A 672 31.43 -4.62 18.11
CA GLY A 672 31.78 -4.60 16.70
C GLY A 672 31.36 -3.30 16.01
N THR A 673 31.59 -3.25 14.70
CA THR A 673 31.22 -2.08 13.90
C THR A 673 29.71 -1.93 13.77
N ARG A 674 28.99 -3.05 13.70
CA ARG A 674 27.55 -3.12 13.43
C ARG A 674 26.78 -3.72 14.59
N ASP A 675 27.36 -4.70 15.26
CA ASP A 675 26.77 -5.40 16.37
C ASP A 675 27.40 -4.97 17.70
N LYS A 676 26.54 -4.57 18.64
CA LYS A 676 26.95 -4.20 19.99
C LYS A 676 26.10 -4.96 20.95
N THR A 677 26.74 -5.77 21.77
CA THR A 677 26.07 -6.59 22.75
C THR A 677 26.72 -6.41 24.12
N HIS A 678 25.88 -6.41 25.14
CA HIS A 678 26.24 -6.18 26.53
C HIS A 678 25.60 -7.28 27.37
N GLY A 679 26.31 -7.75 28.38
CA GLY A 679 25.86 -8.77 29.30
C GLY A 679 26.21 -8.40 30.74
N VAL A 680 25.35 -8.84 31.65
CA VAL A 680 25.56 -8.78 33.09
C VAL A 680 25.28 -10.14 33.69
N GLY A 681 26.08 -10.52 34.68
CA GLY A 681 25.95 -11.78 35.38
C GLY A 681 26.08 -11.60 36.88
N LEU A 682 25.27 -12.36 37.62
CA LEU A 682 25.39 -12.51 39.06
C LEU A 682 25.56 -14.00 39.36
N SER A 683 26.67 -14.38 39.98
CA SER A 683 26.93 -15.77 40.37
C SER A 683 27.23 -15.93 41.85
N LEU A 684 26.78 -17.06 42.38
CA LEU A 684 27.10 -17.55 43.72
C LEU A 684 27.91 -18.84 43.58
N ASP A 685 29.09 -18.85 44.16
CA ASP A 685 29.98 -20.00 44.26
C ASP A 685 29.92 -20.52 45.70
N TRP A 686 29.65 -21.81 45.88
CA TRP A 686 29.64 -22.47 47.19
C TRP A 686 30.53 -23.71 47.16
N GLN A 687 31.42 -23.80 48.15
CA GLN A 687 32.41 -24.84 48.35
C GLN A 687 31.99 -25.73 49.53
N PHE A 688 32.19 -27.05 49.44
CA PHE A 688 31.84 -27.99 50.52
C PHE A 688 32.78 -29.19 50.61
#